data_AF-U2KU97-F1
#
_entry.id   AF-U2KU97-F1
#
_cell.length_a   1.000
_cell.length_b   1.000
_cell.length_c   1.000
_cell.angle_alpha   90.00
_cell.angle_beta   90.00
_cell.angle_gamma   90.00
#
_symmetry.space_group_name_H-M   'P 1'
#
loop_
_entity.id
_entity.type
_entity.pdbx_description
1 polymer ?
#
loop_
_entity_poly.entity_id
_entity_poly.type
_entity_poly.pdbx_seq_one_letter_code
_entity_poly.pdbx_strand_id
1 'polypeptide(L)'
;MEIQMEKLLRSIGKEDDFSRWKVLRSMVEKKLQTVSNYFPHFSRHDKTHSEQIAIQVANLLGKERVEKLSATDLMMLLLAIYYHDIGMALEYEELREECSRTPFKKFVREHLNDDTDLGKSSRLVYQIDFNRTIDANVISWNVYCAVLHIIEDMSRSGHARRSGQRILRDDMLESLLGLRLRRTLAQICEMHQKDVSAIMELNPVVNGLYGDFMHPRFIASMLLLGDLLDLDSDRFDEVALKSATPLPDLSLIHKKKHEFVQSYLVQDGEIKLIFDANDVVDANGGTIVEGIKIYREMKRWCDWIKKACDFFSLHWGEIIPAQEFGNAPRFSECILMLRGERHYSELLDLSYMISGNRIFDLLKGQNIYKNKFVCIREIIQNAVDATILRLFMEEILPLNDEDGVRKQLSSHSINLDDYKVHGEIQVKKDSEGMYVEVAIRDYGTGVSELDIKKIARIDNKSSKIREDAIQCMPVWFRPSGVFGLGLQSVFLLTSQFEMITKTMDEPPRRIVFYAPERGDNGYIDVSRYKKPWKQGTRVSFRIERKKLQANDIGCSDYYFPTDKYVFPLLKIIRGMYGNMNLSRPADLFQQEKYDYIPVVLEETGNEIPVKGTRIFCQRDSLALELNEPSIGVADGRMSVETFVLETGCYIWCDILLEPEYRIGGDQEDGKDDHLYRTVQHLHYMRYGNSVFFRNIYVRHDVSSRIFSSKSIIPAFIDWRINLLSDDADKVLSISRDRLQDNYRGLFRDKLENSIQKTMKKGIDYLLAQRNPEIKDTVLLFYEAAIQYRYCVEQLQKLYSDVLKNIHIGGYYIHDTKQERKFTLLELRRKKMCFFIANISPEYLSSTTKCLLEKEAEDISERECYDNKPEGLFTEHILSHCPIRYFVGRQNDKFSLLVEAIPLEIYHPDEFAIEIKSMFLFRHVVLSSFRKRYRGFYVLHGYEKLGVSLDWDFSNFEDGLLHRREYFINLPIEEVAQELIADLHENGYVANAELRFFDRIKKSDAFLHAVDYVCSRNRAHREEIVEMYEQLIQKILVLLADSNYKEENVRIMKQIDSDDSDKVLINYNDLKYSPYMSV
;
A
#
# COMPACT_ATOMS: atom_id res chain seq x y z
N MET A 1 -54.67 -33.98 -0.64
CA MET A 1 -53.85 -34.98 -1.37
C MET A 1 -54.16 -36.41 -0.93
N GLU A 2 -54.07 -36.74 0.37
CA GLU A 2 -54.35 -38.10 0.87
C GLU A 2 -55.73 -38.65 0.49
N ILE A 3 -56.78 -37.83 0.62
CA ILE A 3 -58.15 -38.19 0.22
C ILE A 3 -58.21 -38.59 -1.26
N GLN A 4 -57.49 -37.87 -2.12
CA GLN A 4 -57.45 -38.16 -3.55
C GLN A 4 -56.67 -39.47 -3.83
N MET A 5 -55.55 -39.69 -3.13
CA MET A 5 -54.80 -40.94 -3.21
C MET A 5 -55.66 -42.13 -2.79
N GLU A 6 -56.37 -42.02 -1.66
CA GLU A 6 -57.29 -43.06 -1.17
C GLU A 6 -58.38 -43.35 -2.20
N LYS A 7 -59.02 -42.31 -2.74
CA LYS A 7 -60.06 -42.44 -3.77
C LYS A 7 -59.54 -43.17 -5.02
N LEU A 8 -58.35 -42.82 -5.49
CA LEU A 8 -57.74 -43.47 -6.66
C LEU A 8 -57.38 -44.93 -6.38
N LEU A 9 -56.75 -45.23 -5.24
CA LEU A 9 -56.38 -46.59 -4.85
C LEU A 9 -57.62 -47.49 -4.66
N ARG A 10 -58.70 -46.96 -4.08
CA ARG A 10 -60.00 -47.67 -3.99
C ARG A 10 -60.56 -47.98 -5.37
N SER A 11 -60.52 -47.02 -6.31
CA SER A 11 -61.06 -47.20 -7.65
C SER A 11 -60.38 -48.30 -8.48
N ILE A 12 -59.12 -48.63 -8.15
CA ILE A 12 -58.32 -49.66 -8.82
C ILE A 12 -58.16 -50.95 -7.98
N GLY A 13 -58.89 -51.08 -6.87
CA GLY A 13 -58.87 -52.28 -6.01
C GLY A 13 -57.57 -52.48 -5.21
N LYS A 14 -56.88 -51.40 -4.84
CA LYS A 14 -55.59 -51.40 -4.11
C LYS A 14 -55.68 -50.72 -2.73
N GLU A 15 -56.79 -50.93 -2.03
CA GLU A 15 -57.06 -50.32 -0.71
C GLU A 15 -56.03 -50.71 0.36
N ASP A 16 -55.47 -51.93 0.27
CA ASP A 16 -54.44 -52.42 1.18
C ASP A 16 -53.15 -51.59 1.12
N ASP A 17 -52.79 -51.05 -0.04
CA ASP A 17 -51.59 -50.22 -0.19
C ASP A 17 -51.74 -48.87 0.49
N PHE A 18 -52.96 -48.32 0.55
CA PHE A 18 -53.26 -47.12 1.36
C PHE A 18 -53.07 -47.39 2.85
N SER A 19 -53.50 -48.57 3.32
CA SER A 19 -53.29 -49.00 4.70
C SER A 19 -51.80 -49.19 5.03
N ARG A 20 -51.02 -49.77 4.11
CA ARG A 20 -49.56 -49.89 4.23
C ARG A 20 -48.87 -48.53 4.28
N TRP A 21 -49.29 -47.60 3.44
CA TRP A 21 -48.79 -46.22 3.46
C TRP A 21 -49.06 -45.54 4.82
N LYS A 22 -50.26 -45.70 5.40
CA LYS A 22 -50.56 -45.17 6.75
C LYS A 22 -49.63 -45.74 7.83
N VAL A 23 -49.32 -47.03 7.75
CA VAL A 23 -48.38 -47.69 8.68
C VAL A 23 -46.98 -47.11 8.51
N LEU A 24 -46.49 -46.97 7.28
CA LEU A 24 -45.20 -46.33 6.98
C LEU A 24 -45.13 -44.89 7.50
N ARG A 25 -46.16 -44.08 7.21
CA ARG A 25 -46.28 -42.71 7.70
C ARG A 25 -46.17 -42.66 9.22
N SER A 26 -46.97 -43.45 9.95
CA SER A 26 -46.95 -43.47 11.42
C SER A 26 -45.59 -43.88 12.01
N MET A 27 -44.86 -44.79 11.36
CA MET A 27 -43.51 -45.16 11.79
C MET A 27 -42.50 -44.03 11.60
N VAL A 28 -42.57 -43.33 10.46
CA VAL A 28 -41.70 -42.19 10.17
C VAL A 28 -41.98 -41.03 11.11
N GLU A 29 -43.24 -40.71 11.38
CA GLU A 29 -43.63 -39.68 12.34
C GLU A 29 -43.00 -39.93 13.72
N LYS A 30 -42.99 -41.18 14.18
CA LYS A 30 -42.32 -41.57 15.44
C LYS A 30 -40.80 -41.43 15.39
N LYS A 31 -40.18 -41.72 14.25
CA LYS A 31 -38.73 -41.53 14.08
C LYS A 31 -38.37 -40.04 14.05
N LEU A 32 -39.13 -39.21 13.33
CA LEU A 32 -38.88 -37.78 13.24
C LEU A 32 -39.06 -37.06 14.60
N GLN A 33 -39.91 -37.58 15.49
CA GLN A 33 -40.00 -37.07 16.87
C GLN A 33 -38.67 -37.13 17.64
N THR A 34 -37.73 -38.00 17.26
CA THR A 34 -36.43 -38.09 17.94
C THR A 34 -35.40 -37.10 17.45
N VAL A 35 -35.70 -36.30 16.41
CA VAL A 35 -34.78 -35.29 15.86
C VAL A 35 -34.38 -34.27 16.93
N SER A 36 -35.31 -33.86 17.79
CA SER A 36 -35.06 -32.89 18.86
C SER A 36 -34.03 -33.35 19.90
N ASN A 37 -33.72 -34.64 19.98
CA ASN A 37 -32.71 -35.17 20.92
C ASN A 37 -31.29 -34.66 20.60
N TYR A 38 -30.98 -34.47 19.32
CA TYR A 38 -29.66 -34.05 18.85
C TYR A 38 -29.66 -32.74 18.07
N PHE A 39 -30.84 -32.18 17.76
CA PHE A 39 -31.02 -30.88 17.11
C PHE A 39 -31.88 -29.92 17.97
N PRO A 40 -31.49 -29.65 19.23
CA PRO A 40 -32.32 -28.90 20.16
C PRO A 40 -32.37 -27.39 19.88
N HIS A 41 -31.45 -26.85 19.06
CA HIS A 41 -31.38 -25.43 18.72
C HIS A 41 -31.92 -25.11 17.31
N PHE A 42 -32.45 -26.11 16.59
CA PHE A 42 -33.00 -25.94 15.25
C PHE A 42 -34.53 -25.93 15.21
N SER A 43 -35.08 -25.64 14.03
CA SER A 43 -36.51 -25.78 13.75
C SER A 43 -36.98 -27.23 13.94
N ARG A 44 -38.27 -27.40 14.23
CA ARG A 44 -38.95 -28.68 14.25
C ARG A 44 -38.87 -29.31 12.87
N HIS A 45 -38.35 -30.53 12.81
CA HIS A 45 -38.41 -31.40 11.62
C HIS A 45 -39.16 -32.70 12.00
N ASP A 46 -40.26 -32.54 12.74
CA ASP A 46 -41.16 -33.62 13.11
C ASP A 46 -42.35 -33.71 12.14
N LYS A 47 -43.39 -34.46 12.50
CA LYS A 47 -44.58 -34.63 11.65
C LYS A 47 -45.23 -33.30 11.23
N THR A 48 -45.14 -32.26 12.05
CA THR A 48 -45.80 -30.96 11.79
C THR A 48 -45.18 -30.28 10.59
N HIS A 49 -43.85 -30.39 10.43
CA HIS A 49 -43.13 -29.90 9.27
C HIS A 49 -43.54 -30.63 7.99
N SER A 50 -43.58 -31.96 8.01
CA SER A 50 -44.06 -32.75 6.85
C SER A 50 -45.51 -32.43 6.48
N GLU A 51 -46.38 -32.23 7.47
CA GLU A 51 -47.77 -31.81 7.26
C GLU A 51 -47.84 -30.43 6.62
N GLN A 52 -46.99 -29.48 7.04
CA GLN A 52 -46.97 -28.16 6.42
C GLN A 52 -46.45 -28.17 4.99
N ILE A 53 -45.38 -28.91 4.69
CA ILE A 53 -44.93 -29.10 3.30
C ILE A 53 -46.09 -29.62 2.44
N ALA A 54 -46.83 -30.62 2.93
CA ALA A 54 -47.97 -31.16 2.20
C ALA A 54 -49.07 -30.11 1.98
N ILE A 55 -49.36 -29.27 2.98
CA ILE A 55 -50.33 -28.17 2.87
C ILE A 55 -49.86 -27.14 1.83
N GLN A 56 -48.59 -26.69 1.89
CA GLN A 56 -48.06 -25.70 0.97
C GLN A 56 -48.03 -26.22 -0.48
N VAL A 57 -47.64 -27.47 -0.69
CA VAL A 57 -47.70 -28.11 -2.02
C VAL A 57 -49.14 -28.21 -2.52
N ALA A 58 -50.11 -28.57 -1.65
CA ALA A 58 -51.51 -28.63 -2.03
C ALA A 58 -52.09 -27.25 -2.38
N ASN A 59 -51.74 -26.20 -1.61
CA ASN A 59 -52.15 -24.83 -1.88
C ASN A 59 -51.53 -24.29 -3.17
N LEU A 60 -50.25 -24.61 -3.42
CA LEU A 60 -49.54 -24.21 -4.62
C LEU A 60 -50.13 -24.85 -5.88
N LEU A 61 -50.51 -26.13 -5.80
CA LEU A 61 -51.09 -26.85 -6.94
C LEU A 61 -52.57 -26.51 -7.14
N GLY A 62 -53.30 -26.22 -6.07
CA GLY A 62 -54.74 -26.09 -6.11
C GLY A 62 -55.44 -27.44 -6.34
N LYS A 63 -56.74 -27.48 -6.08
CA LYS A 63 -57.53 -28.72 -6.15
C LYS A 63 -57.47 -29.37 -7.54
N GLU A 64 -57.59 -28.58 -8.60
CA GLU A 64 -57.64 -29.09 -9.98
C GLU A 64 -56.35 -29.80 -10.41
N ARG A 65 -55.17 -29.28 -10.05
CA ARG A 65 -53.90 -29.92 -10.43
C ARG A 65 -53.61 -31.15 -9.59
N VAL A 66 -54.01 -31.15 -8.30
CA VAL A 66 -53.90 -32.34 -7.44
C VAL A 66 -54.74 -33.49 -7.99
N GLU A 67 -55.93 -33.22 -8.51
CA GLU A 67 -56.80 -34.25 -9.10
C GLU A 67 -56.25 -34.86 -10.41
N LYS A 68 -55.32 -34.16 -11.09
CA LYS A 68 -54.64 -34.64 -12.30
C LYS A 68 -53.46 -35.59 -12.03
N LEU A 69 -53.01 -35.73 -10.78
CA LEU A 69 -51.90 -36.60 -10.42
C LEU A 69 -52.32 -38.07 -10.37
N SER A 70 -51.43 -38.96 -10.81
CA SER A 70 -51.66 -40.41 -10.73
C SER A 70 -51.64 -40.91 -9.28
N ALA A 71 -52.14 -42.12 -9.05
CA ALA A 71 -52.06 -42.76 -7.74
C ALA A 71 -50.60 -42.92 -7.30
N THR A 72 -49.71 -43.28 -8.24
CA THR A 72 -48.28 -43.39 -7.95
C THR A 72 -47.61 -42.04 -7.69
N ASP A 73 -47.96 -40.97 -8.42
CA ASP A 73 -47.42 -39.63 -8.18
C ASP A 73 -47.77 -39.13 -6.76
N LEU A 74 -49.04 -39.27 -6.35
CA LEU A 74 -49.49 -38.87 -5.01
C LEU A 74 -48.82 -39.70 -3.91
N MET A 75 -48.70 -41.02 -4.10
CA MET A 75 -48.02 -41.92 -3.17
C MET A 75 -46.55 -41.52 -3.00
N MET A 76 -45.84 -41.33 -4.10
CA MET A 76 -44.42 -40.98 -4.09
C MET A 76 -44.16 -39.58 -3.54
N LEU A 77 -45.03 -38.61 -3.84
CA LEU A 77 -44.93 -37.25 -3.29
C LEU A 77 -45.14 -37.25 -1.78
N LEU A 78 -46.20 -37.90 -1.28
CA LEU A 78 -46.45 -37.97 0.16
C LEU A 78 -45.32 -38.73 0.88
N LEU A 79 -44.85 -39.85 0.33
CA LEU A 79 -43.69 -40.55 0.89
C LEU A 79 -42.45 -39.67 0.89
N ALA A 80 -42.17 -38.93 -0.19
CA ALA A 80 -41.03 -38.04 -0.26
C ALA A 80 -41.09 -36.95 0.82
N ILE A 81 -42.26 -36.34 1.03
CA ILE A 81 -42.50 -35.32 2.06
C ILE A 81 -42.18 -35.86 3.47
N TYR A 82 -42.64 -37.06 3.82
CA TYR A 82 -42.36 -37.63 5.15
C TYR A 82 -40.93 -38.16 5.29
N TYR A 83 -40.31 -38.69 4.23
CA TYR A 83 -38.99 -39.32 4.31
C TYR A 83 -37.81 -38.39 4.04
N HIS A 84 -38.00 -37.18 3.49
CA HIS A 84 -36.88 -36.34 3.06
C HIS A 84 -35.89 -35.99 4.19
N ASP A 85 -36.39 -35.81 5.41
CA ASP A 85 -35.60 -35.51 6.61
C ASP A 85 -35.34 -36.72 7.51
N ILE A 86 -35.67 -37.94 7.07
CA ILE A 86 -35.49 -39.11 7.93
C ILE A 86 -34.02 -39.29 8.35
N GLY A 87 -33.06 -38.77 7.59
CA GLY A 87 -31.63 -38.73 7.90
C GLY A 87 -31.21 -37.78 9.03
N MET A 88 -32.15 -36.98 9.58
CA MET A 88 -31.96 -36.18 10.81
C MET A 88 -32.27 -36.97 12.09
N ALA A 89 -33.00 -38.09 12.01
CA ALA A 89 -33.30 -38.92 13.19
C ALA A 89 -32.08 -39.78 13.60
N LEU A 90 -31.02 -39.17 14.12
CA LEU A 90 -29.74 -39.83 14.37
C LEU A 90 -29.84 -40.97 15.40
N GLU A 91 -29.13 -42.07 15.14
CA GLU A 91 -29.05 -43.20 16.05
C GLU A 91 -27.77 -43.11 16.91
N TYR A 92 -27.83 -43.60 18.15
CA TYR A 92 -26.71 -43.54 19.10
C TYR A 92 -25.43 -44.16 18.54
N GLU A 93 -25.50 -45.33 17.91
CA GLU A 93 -24.31 -46.01 17.40
C GLU A 93 -23.70 -45.32 16.18
N GLU A 94 -24.51 -44.66 15.35
CA GLU A 94 -24.01 -43.84 14.23
C GLU A 94 -23.18 -42.67 14.77
N LEU A 95 -23.71 -41.96 15.77
CA LEU A 95 -23.01 -40.85 16.42
C LEU A 95 -21.73 -41.31 17.14
N ARG A 96 -21.80 -42.44 17.84
CA ARG A 96 -20.65 -42.99 18.55
C ARG A 96 -19.52 -43.31 17.58
N GLU A 97 -19.81 -43.92 16.43
CA GLU A 97 -18.80 -44.17 15.40
C GLU A 97 -18.26 -42.89 14.78
N GLU A 98 -19.12 -41.93 14.44
CA GLU A 98 -18.74 -40.68 13.78
C GLU A 98 -17.87 -39.80 14.67
N CYS A 99 -18.27 -39.62 15.95
CA CYS A 99 -17.54 -38.87 16.95
C CYS A 99 -16.22 -39.55 17.39
N SER A 100 -16.10 -40.87 17.19
CA SER A 100 -14.87 -41.63 17.50
C SER A 100 -13.83 -41.61 16.36
N ARG A 101 -14.20 -41.14 15.17
CA ARG A 101 -13.36 -41.18 13.96
C ARG A 101 -12.68 -39.83 13.67
N THR A 102 -11.79 -39.86 12.67
CA THR A 102 -11.07 -38.68 12.15
C THR A 102 -11.97 -37.52 11.70
N PRO A 103 -13.19 -37.73 11.11
CA PRO A 103 -14.06 -36.63 10.68
C PRO A 103 -14.41 -35.65 11.79
N PHE A 104 -14.80 -36.13 12.98
CA PHE A 104 -15.10 -35.27 14.12
C PHE A 104 -13.88 -34.43 14.55
N LYS A 105 -12.71 -35.08 14.69
CA LYS A 105 -11.45 -34.36 15.03
C LYS A 105 -11.07 -33.33 13.98
N LYS A 106 -11.30 -33.64 12.70
CA LYS A 106 -11.05 -32.72 11.58
C LYS A 106 -11.99 -31.52 11.65
N PHE A 107 -13.28 -31.75 11.82
CA PHE A 107 -14.30 -30.71 11.96
C PHE A 107 -13.98 -29.76 13.12
N VAL A 108 -13.67 -30.29 14.31
CA VAL A 108 -13.27 -29.47 15.47
C VAL A 108 -12.04 -28.61 15.17
N ARG A 109 -11.01 -29.18 14.51
CA ARG A 109 -9.78 -28.44 14.15
C ARG A 109 -10.03 -27.33 13.15
N GLU A 110 -10.90 -27.56 12.18
CA GLU A 110 -11.25 -26.57 11.15
C GLU A 110 -11.92 -25.32 11.76
N HIS A 111 -12.62 -25.46 12.89
CA HIS A 111 -13.36 -24.39 13.54
C HIS A 111 -12.68 -23.78 14.78
N LEU A 112 -11.43 -24.16 15.12
CA LEU A 112 -10.76 -23.64 16.34
C LEU A 112 -10.54 -22.12 16.36
N ASN A 113 -10.36 -21.52 15.19
CA ASN A 113 -10.09 -20.10 15.04
C ASN A 113 -11.34 -19.30 14.63
N ASP A 114 -12.52 -19.89 14.80
CA ASP A 114 -13.80 -19.25 14.53
C ASP A 114 -14.24 -18.44 15.77
N ASP A 115 -14.70 -17.21 15.56
CA ASP A 115 -15.18 -16.33 16.64
C ASP A 115 -16.66 -16.58 16.99
N THR A 116 -17.38 -17.41 16.22
CA THR A 116 -18.76 -17.84 16.49
C THR A 116 -18.86 -18.76 17.72
N ASP A 117 -20.09 -19.06 18.12
CA ASP A 117 -20.37 -20.05 19.16
C ASP A 117 -19.88 -21.46 18.82
N LEU A 118 -19.82 -21.82 17.52
CA LEU A 118 -19.26 -23.09 17.07
C LEU A 118 -17.75 -23.13 17.32
N GLY A 119 -17.05 -22.02 17.11
CA GLY A 119 -15.64 -21.89 17.42
C GLY A 119 -15.34 -21.95 18.92
N LYS A 120 -16.19 -21.31 19.75
CA LYS A 120 -16.10 -21.44 21.22
C LYS A 120 -16.28 -22.89 21.65
N SER A 121 -17.28 -23.57 21.08
CA SER A 121 -17.57 -24.98 21.35
C SER A 121 -16.41 -25.89 20.91
N SER A 122 -15.86 -25.65 19.73
CA SER A 122 -14.72 -26.39 19.17
C SER A 122 -13.44 -26.20 19.99
N ARG A 123 -13.15 -24.97 20.45
CA ARG A 123 -12.01 -24.72 21.35
C ARG A 123 -12.17 -25.46 22.67
N LEU A 124 -13.36 -25.42 23.27
CA LEU A 124 -13.63 -26.12 24.52
C LEU A 124 -13.43 -27.64 24.36
N VAL A 125 -13.98 -28.24 23.29
CA VAL A 125 -13.82 -29.68 23.01
C VAL A 125 -12.37 -30.03 22.68
N TYR A 126 -11.62 -29.16 22.01
CA TYR A 126 -10.22 -29.39 21.65
C TYR A 126 -9.24 -29.25 22.82
N GLN A 127 -9.53 -28.35 23.77
CA GLN A 127 -8.74 -28.16 24.99
C GLN A 127 -8.81 -29.38 25.92
N ILE A 128 -9.82 -30.22 25.76
CA ILE A 128 -9.93 -31.51 26.45
C ILE A 128 -8.98 -32.48 25.75
N ASP A 129 -7.70 -32.42 26.13
CA ASP A 129 -6.76 -33.47 25.81
C ASP A 129 -7.20 -34.73 26.55
N PHE A 130 -7.73 -35.72 25.83
CA PHE A 130 -8.16 -37.00 26.39
C PHE A 130 -7.05 -37.75 27.15
N ASN A 131 -5.79 -37.28 27.06
CA ASN A 131 -4.62 -37.84 27.72
C ASN A 131 -3.95 -36.92 28.78
N ARG A 132 -4.48 -35.72 29.08
CA ARG A 132 -3.91 -34.81 30.10
C ARG A 132 -4.97 -34.22 31.04
N THR A 133 -4.52 -33.82 32.23
CA THR A 133 -5.32 -33.21 33.30
C THR A 133 -6.10 -32.00 32.79
N ILE A 134 -7.43 -32.11 32.89
CA ILE A 134 -8.40 -31.05 32.62
C ILE A 134 -8.10 -29.86 33.53
N ASP A 135 -8.10 -28.65 32.98
CA ASP A 135 -7.97 -27.40 33.75
C ASP A 135 -9.10 -27.30 34.79
N ALA A 136 -8.80 -26.85 36.01
CA ALA A 136 -9.72 -26.86 37.16
C ALA A 136 -11.00 -26.03 36.94
N ASN A 137 -11.03 -25.19 35.90
CA ASN A 137 -12.12 -24.30 35.56
C ASN A 137 -13.09 -24.84 34.48
N VAL A 138 -12.91 -26.07 33.99
CA VAL A 138 -13.81 -26.65 32.98
C VAL A 138 -15.04 -27.27 33.63
N ILE A 139 -16.22 -26.70 33.37
CA ILE A 139 -17.51 -27.21 33.84
C ILE A 139 -18.00 -28.32 32.89
N SER A 140 -18.20 -29.54 33.39
CA SER A 140 -18.64 -30.70 32.57
C SER A 140 -19.91 -30.44 31.77
N TRP A 141 -20.82 -29.62 32.31
CA TRP A 141 -22.03 -29.19 31.60
C TRP A 141 -21.72 -28.41 30.31
N ASN A 142 -20.75 -27.49 30.34
CA ASN A 142 -20.36 -26.71 29.15
C ASN A 142 -19.75 -27.61 28.07
N VAL A 143 -19.05 -28.68 28.48
CA VAL A 143 -18.52 -29.69 27.56
C VAL A 143 -19.66 -30.44 26.87
N TYR A 144 -20.67 -30.86 27.63
CA TYR A 144 -21.86 -31.51 27.08
C TYR A 144 -22.54 -30.61 26.04
N CYS A 145 -22.78 -29.33 26.37
CA CYS A 145 -23.38 -28.36 25.45
C CYS A 145 -22.55 -28.18 24.17
N ALA A 146 -21.22 -28.07 24.31
CA ALA A 146 -20.32 -27.88 23.17
C ALA A 146 -20.28 -29.11 22.24
N VAL A 147 -20.29 -30.32 22.80
CA VAL A 147 -20.36 -31.55 22.00
C VAL A 147 -21.68 -31.65 21.25
N LEU A 148 -22.80 -31.31 21.90
CA LEU A 148 -24.13 -31.32 21.28
C LEU A 148 -24.20 -30.34 20.11
N HIS A 149 -23.68 -29.12 20.30
CA HIS A 149 -23.61 -28.10 19.25
C HIS A 149 -22.77 -28.54 18.04
N ILE A 150 -21.63 -29.20 18.27
CA ILE A 150 -20.79 -29.73 17.19
C ILE A 150 -21.49 -30.87 16.43
N ILE A 151 -22.17 -31.77 17.15
CA ILE A 151 -22.96 -32.85 16.53
C ILE A 151 -24.04 -32.26 15.64
N GLU A 152 -24.72 -31.21 16.11
CA GLU A 152 -25.77 -30.49 15.40
C GLU A 152 -25.30 -30.01 14.02
N ASP A 153 -24.24 -29.20 13.99
CA ASP A 153 -23.74 -28.58 12.75
C ASP A 153 -23.10 -29.60 11.82
N MET A 154 -22.30 -30.52 12.36
CA MET A 154 -21.66 -31.57 11.56
C MET A 154 -22.72 -32.45 10.88
N SER A 155 -23.73 -32.87 11.63
CA SER A 155 -24.76 -33.78 11.16
C SER A 155 -25.78 -33.08 10.26
N ARG A 156 -25.97 -31.76 10.33
CA ARG A 156 -26.87 -31.04 9.42
C ARG A 156 -26.46 -31.21 7.96
N SER A 157 -25.15 -31.14 7.68
CA SER A 157 -24.63 -31.33 6.34
C SER A 157 -24.80 -32.79 5.87
N GLY A 158 -25.39 -32.98 4.68
CA GLY A 158 -25.56 -34.31 4.08
C GLY A 158 -26.70 -35.16 4.65
N HIS A 159 -27.62 -34.61 5.45
CA HIS A 159 -28.78 -35.37 5.93
C HIS A 159 -29.66 -35.90 4.79
N ALA A 160 -29.80 -35.17 3.66
CA ALA A 160 -30.54 -35.65 2.50
C ALA A 160 -29.96 -36.96 1.94
N ARG A 161 -28.62 -37.06 1.88
CA ARG A 161 -27.92 -38.28 1.48
C ARG A 161 -28.16 -39.42 2.48
N ARG A 162 -28.16 -39.12 3.78
CA ARG A 162 -28.48 -40.11 4.81
C ARG A 162 -29.95 -40.56 4.71
N SER A 163 -30.88 -39.66 4.41
CA SER A 163 -32.28 -39.98 4.13
C SER A 163 -32.39 -40.97 2.98
N GLY A 164 -31.70 -40.71 1.86
CA GLY A 164 -31.60 -41.64 0.73
C GLY A 164 -31.10 -43.02 1.15
N GLN A 165 -30.04 -43.10 1.94
CA GLN A 165 -29.50 -44.37 2.45
C GLN A 165 -30.47 -45.12 3.36
N ARG A 166 -31.22 -44.41 4.21
CA ARG A 166 -32.23 -45.00 5.09
C ARG A 166 -33.41 -45.56 4.30
N ILE A 167 -33.88 -44.82 3.29
CA ILE A 167 -34.93 -45.27 2.36
C ILE A 167 -34.51 -46.56 1.66
N LEU A 168 -33.25 -46.67 1.22
CA LEU A 168 -32.74 -47.88 0.53
C LEU A 168 -32.63 -49.12 1.43
N ARG A 169 -32.61 -48.95 2.76
CA ARG A 169 -32.54 -50.02 3.76
C ARG A 169 -33.91 -50.39 4.34
N ASP A 170 -34.97 -49.69 3.97
CA ASP A 170 -36.31 -49.92 4.53
C ASP A 170 -37.04 -51.03 3.75
N ASP A 171 -37.18 -52.20 4.38
CA ASP A 171 -37.82 -53.39 3.81
C ASP A 171 -39.35 -53.21 3.65
N MET A 172 -39.98 -52.40 4.50
CA MET A 172 -41.41 -52.12 4.40
C MET A 172 -41.69 -51.22 3.19
N LEU A 173 -40.84 -50.22 2.94
CA LEU A 173 -40.88 -49.44 1.71
C LEU A 173 -40.63 -50.32 0.47
N GLU A 174 -39.72 -51.29 0.55
CA GLU A 174 -39.52 -52.25 -0.56
C GLU A 174 -40.78 -53.08 -0.82
N SER A 175 -41.46 -53.53 0.24
CA SER A 175 -42.69 -54.31 0.10
C SER A 175 -43.84 -53.52 -0.57
N LEU A 176 -43.85 -52.19 -0.42
CA LEU A 176 -44.86 -51.31 -1.03
C LEU A 176 -44.46 -50.84 -2.43
N LEU A 177 -43.23 -50.35 -2.61
CA LEU A 177 -42.78 -49.67 -3.83
C LEU A 177 -42.02 -50.59 -4.80
N GLY A 178 -41.48 -51.71 -4.30
CA GLY A 178 -40.46 -52.50 -4.99
C GLY A 178 -39.11 -51.79 -5.09
N LEU A 179 -38.08 -52.54 -5.49
CA LEU A 179 -36.69 -52.07 -5.55
C LEU A 179 -36.51 -50.82 -6.44
N ARG A 180 -37.21 -50.74 -7.57
CA ARG A 180 -37.04 -49.65 -8.55
C ARG A 180 -37.54 -48.32 -8.01
N LEU A 181 -38.79 -48.25 -7.55
CA LEU A 181 -39.39 -47.00 -7.09
C LEU A 181 -38.85 -46.59 -5.71
N ARG A 182 -38.43 -47.52 -4.86
CA ARG A 182 -37.67 -47.21 -3.64
C ARG A 182 -36.37 -46.48 -3.94
N ARG A 183 -35.63 -46.90 -4.98
CA ARG A 183 -34.43 -46.18 -5.44
C ARG A 183 -34.76 -44.79 -5.96
N THR A 184 -35.86 -44.64 -6.71
CA THR A 184 -36.29 -43.33 -7.20
C THR A 184 -36.72 -42.41 -6.05
N LEU A 185 -37.41 -42.93 -5.02
CA LEU A 185 -37.74 -42.17 -3.81
C LEU A 185 -36.48 -41.67 -3.11
N ALA A 186 -35.47 -42.52 -2.94
CA ALA A 186 -34.18 -42.12 -2.36
C ALA A 186 -33.51 -40.99 -3.16
N GLN A 187 -33.49 -41.10 -4.48
CA GLN A 187 -32.94 -40.06 -5.37
C GLN A 187 -33.71 -38.74 -5.27
N ILE A 188 -35.04 -38.78 -5.20
CA ILE A 188 -35.90 -37.59 -5.04
C ILE A 188 -35.57 -36.89 -3.71
N CYS A 189 -35.56 -37.63 -2.59
CA CYS A 189 -35.27 -37.08 -1.27
C CYS A 189 -33.85 -36.49 -1.18
N GLU A 190 -32.88 -36.99 -1.94
CA GLU A 190 -31.52 -36.42 -1.98
C GLU A 190 -31.44 -35.02 -2.64
N MET A 191 -32.44 -34.62 -3.43
CA MET A 191 -32.37 -33.39 -4.23
C MET A 191 -32.52 -32.10 -3.43
N HIS A 192 -33.16 -32.12 -2.26
CA HIS A 192 -33.46 -30.88 -1.52
C HIS A 192 -32.22 -30.21 -0.88
N GLN A 193 -31.08 -30.91 -0.81
CA GLN A 193 -29.76 -30.32 -0.46
C GLN A 193 -28.83 -30.11 -1.67
N LYS A 194 -29.31 -30.34 -2.91
CA LYS A 194 -28.54 -30.11 -4.15
C LYS A 194 -28.95 -28.80 -4.81
N ASP A 195 -28.14 -28.34 -5.76
CA ASP A 195 -28.55 -27.23 -6.62
C ASP A 195 -29.81 -27.61 -7.42
N VAL A 196 -30.72 -26.66 -7.63
CA VAL A 196 -32.01 -26.90 -8.31
C VAL A 196 -31.83 -27.55 -9.70
N SER A 197 -30.72 -27.26 -10.39
CA SER A 197 -30.41 -27.85 -11.70
C SER A 197 -30.23 -29.37 -11.65
N ALA A 198 -29.85 -29.94 -10.50
CA ALA A 198 -29.67 -31.38 -10.33
C ALA A 198 -30.99 -32.17 -10.47
N ILE A 199 -32.16 -31.52 -10.35
CA ILE A 199 -33.46 -32.15 -10.60
C ILE A 199 -33.53 -32.75 -12.01
N MET A 200 -32.83 -32.16 -12.98
CA MET A 200 -32.82 -32.63 -14.37
C MET A 200 -32.08 -33.96 -14.57
N GLU A 201 -31.24 -34.36 -13.61
CA GLU A 201 -30.58 -35.67 -13.59
C GLU A 201 -31.58 -36.81 -13.36
N LEU A 202 -32.74 -36.51 -12.76
CA LEU A 202 -33.82 -37.48 -12.60
C LEU A 202 -34.49 -37.76 -13.94
N ASN A 203 -34.99 -38.99 -14.10
CA ASN A 203 -35.82 -39.35 -15.25
C ASN A 203 -37.10 -38.48 -15.26
N PRO A 204 -37.53 -37.96 -16.43
CA PRO A 204 -38.75 -37.16 -16.52
C PRO A 204 -40.01 -37.98 -16.21
N VAL A 205 -40.07 -39.22 -16.72
CA VAL A 205 -41.21 -40.13 -16.55
C VAL A 205 -40.68 -41.55 -16.35
N VAL A 206 -41.31 -42.31 -15.45
CA VAL A 206 -41.08 -43.75 -15.27
C VAL A 206 -42.42 -44.49 -15.10
N ASN A 207 -42.44 -45.81 -15.33
CA ASN A 207 -43.63 -46.63 -15.04
C ASN A 207 -43.96 -46.58 -13.54
N GLY A 208 -45.24 -46.44 -13.21
CA GLY A 208 -45.75 -46.42 -11.84
C GLY A 208 -46.02 -47.82 -11.26
N LEU A 209 -46.75 -47.88 -10.14
CA LEU A 209 -47.11 -49.12 -9.45
C LEU A 209 -48.35 -49.80 -10.05
N TYR A 210 -49.24 -49.01 -10.64
CA TYR A 210 -50.61 -49.44 -10.91
C TYR A 210 -50.95 -49.47 -12.40
N GLY A 211 -49.93 -49.61 -13.26
CA GLY A 211 -50.07 -49.44 -14.70
C GLY A 211 -50.21 -47.97 -15.13
N ASP A 212 -49.95 -47.05 -14.20
CA ASP A 212 -49.87 -45.60 -14.39
C ASP A 212 -48.41 -45.15 -14.60
N PHE A 213 -48.17 -43.84 -14.63
CA PHE A 213 -46.85 -43.22 -14.73
C PHE A 213 -46.52 -42.43 -13.47
N MET A 214 -45.21 -42.26 -13.22
CA MET A 214 -44.68 -41.43 -12.16
C MET A 214 -43.68 -40.42 -12.71
N HIS A 215 -43.66 -39.22 -12.13
CA HIS A 215 -42.91 -38.06 -12.60
C HIS A 215 -41.87 -37.60 -11.56
N PRO A 216 -40.66 -38.20 -11.54
CA PRO A 216 -39.67 -37.91 -10.50
C PRO A 216 -39.26 -36.44 -10.42
N ARG A 217 -39.10 -35.77 -11.57
CA ARG A 217 -38.76 -34.35 -11.64
C ARG A 217 -39.81 -33.49 -10.99
N PHE A 218 -41.09 -33.73 -11.30
CA PHE A 218 -42.22 -33.04 -10.67
C PHE A 218 -42.20 -33.20 -9.15
N ILE A 219 -42.06 -34.43 -8.67
CA ILE A 219 -42.10 -34.72 -7.23
C ILE A 219 -40.93 -34.05 -6.50
N ALA A 220 -39.71 -34.11 -7.06
CA ALA A 220 -38.55 -33.42 -6.51
C ALA A 220 -38.72 -31.89 -6.50
N SER A 221 -39.28 -31.32 -7.56
CA SER A 221 -39.61 -29.89 -7.63
C SER A 221 -40.61 -29.45 -6.58
N MET A 222 -41.68 -30.24 -6.37
CA MET A 222 -42.70 -29.94 -5.36
C MET A 222 -42.18 -30.13 -3.94
N LEU A 223 -41.34 -31.14 -3.69
CA LEU A 223 -40.67 -31.31 -2.41
C LEU A 223 -39.77 -30.10 -2.09
N LEU A 224 -38.91 -29.69 -3.03
CA LEU A 224 -38.00 -28.56 -2.85
C LEU A 224 -38.76 -27.26 -2.55
N LEU A 225 -39.79 -26.92 -3.33
CA LEU A 225 -40.58 -25.73 -3.06
C LEU A 225 -41.38 -25.85 -1.78
N GLY A 226 -41.97 -27.02 -1.50
CA GLY A 226 -42.73 -27.24 -0.29
C GLY A 226 -41.90 -27.03 0.98
N ASP A 227 -40.67 -27.53 1.01
CA ASP A 227 -39.71 -27.33 2.11
C ASP A 227 -39.32 -25.84 2.26
N LEU A 228 -39.00 -25.15 1.14
CA LEU A 228 -38.69 -23.72 1.17
C LEU A 228 -39.87 -22.82 1.62
N LEU A 229 -41.10 -23.26 1.37
CA LEU A 229 -42.32 -22.54 1.68
C LEU A 229 -42.87 -22.79 3.09
N ASP A 230 -42.20 -23.61 3.89
CA ASP A 230 -42.46 -23.72 5.33
C ASP A 230 -41.97 -22.47 6.08
N LEU A 231 -42.72 -21.38 5.92
CA LEU A 231 -42.41 -20.03 6.39
C LEU A 231 -43.12 -19.66 7.70
N ASP A 232 -43.89 -20.58 8.30
CA ASP A 232 -44.64 -20.33 9.53
C ASP A 232 -43.74 -20.04 10.73
N SER A 233 -44.31 -19.32 11.71
CA SER A 233 -43.61 -18.85 12.90
C SER A 233 -43.54 -19.89 14.02
N ASP A 234 -44.35 -20.95 13.98
CA ASP A 234 -44.38 -22.04 14.97
C ASP A 234 -43.37 -23.17 14.69
N ARG A 235 -42.45 -22.91 13.76
CA ARG A 235 -41.35 -23.80 13.35
C ARG A 235 -40.34 -24.09 14.47
N PHE A 236 -40.35 -23.33 15.57
CA PHE A 236 -39.47 -23.55 16.72
C PHE A 236 -40.28 -23.93 17.95
N ASP A 237 -39.88 -25.01 18.63
CA ASP A 237 -40.50 -25.42 19.89
C ASP A 237 -39.98 -24.59 21.05
N GLU A 238 -40.78 -23.65 21.58
CA GLU A 238 -40.36 -22.85 22.73
C GLU A 238 -40.06 -23.67 23.98
N VAL A 239 -40.74 -24.80 24.19
CA VAL A 239 -40.51 -25.67 25.34
C VAL A 239 -39.19 -26.41 25.16
N ALA A 240 -38.94 -26.95 23.95
CA ALA A 240 -37.66 -27.59 23.64
C ALA A 240 -36.50 -26.59 23.76
N LEU A 241 -36.64 -25.38 23.22
CA LEU A 241 -35.64 -24.31 23.33
C LEU A 241 -35.35 -23.90 24.78
N LYS A 242 -36.39 -23.83 25.64
CA LYS A 242 -36.21 -23.55 27.09
C LYS A 242 -35.54 -24.72 27.83
N SER A 243 -35.73 -25.94 27.35
CA SER A 243 -35.07 -27.14 27.90
C SER A 243 -33.69 -27.42 27.31
N ALA A 244 -33.33 -26.73 26.22
CA ALA A 244 -32.06 -26.82 25.53
C ALA A 244 -30.99 -25.94 26.20
N THR A 245 -29.80 -25.93 25.61
CA THR A 245 -28.70 -25.05 26.05
C THR A 245 -28.96 -23.61 25.57
N PRO A 246 -28.20 -22.60 26.03
CA PRO A 246 -28.34 -21.23 25.53
C PRO A 246 -28.32 -21.22 24.00
N LEU A 247 -29.33 -20.58 23.40
CA LEU A 247 -29.51 -20.59 21.96
C LEU A 247 -28.29 -19.92 21.27
N PRO A 248 -27.57 -20.62 20.38
CA PRO A 248 -26.49 -20.01 19.62
C PRO A 248 -26.98 -18.82 18.78
N ASP A 249 -26.10 -17.85 18.51
CA ASP A 249 -26.44 -16.64 17.76
C ASP A 249 -27.06 -16.96 16.38
N LEU A 250 -26.51 -17.95 15.68
CA LEU A 250 -27.01 -18.39 14.36
C LEU A 250 -28.42 -18.98 14.47
N SER A 251 -28.69 -19.80 15.48
CA SER A 251 -30.02 -20.35 15.74
C SER A 251 -31.03 -19.26 16.08
N LEU A 252 -30.62 -18.23 16.83
CA LEU A 252 -31.45 -17.07 17.11
C LEU A 252 -31.78 -16.27 15.83
N ILE A 253 -30.81 -16.09 14.93
CA ILE A 253 -31.03 -15.47 13.62
C ILE A 253 -32.06 -16.28 12.80
N HIS A 254 -31.88 -17.61 12.72
CA HIS A 254 -32.82 -18.48 11.99
C HIS A 254 -34.22 -18.44 12.61
N LYS A 255 -34.35 -18.45 13.94
CA LYS A 255 -35.63 -18.30 14.63
C LYS A 255 -36.32 -16.98 14.28
N LYS A 256 -35.58 -15.87 14.41
CA LYS A 256 -36.13 -14.53 14.18
C LYS A 256 -36.49 -14.27 12.72
N LYS A 257 -35.83 -14.94 11.78
CA LYS A 257 -36.22 -14.94 10.36
C LYS A 257 -37.69 -15.37 10.18
N HIS A 258 -38.13 -16.39 10.90
CA HIS A 258 -39.53 -16.86 10.82
C HIS A 258 -40.47 -15.94 11.61
N GLU A 259 -40.08 -15.52 12.83
CA GLU A 259 -40.93 -14.64 13.68
C GLU A 259 -41.18 -13.25 13.08
N PHE A 260 -40.30 -12.76 12.20
CA PHE A 260 -40.43 -11.44 11.56
C PHE A 260 -41.17 -11.44 10.22
N VAL A 261 -41.64 -12.61 9.75
CA VAL A 261 -42.57 -12.69 8.62
C VAL A 261 -43.87 -11.97 9.00
N GLN A 262 -44.25 -10.97 8.23
CA GLN A 262 -45.47 -10.18 8.47
C GLN A 262 -46.69 -10.82 7.79
N SER A 263 -46.50 -11.32 6.57
CA SER A 263 -47.52 -12.08 5.85
C SER A 263 -46.86 -12.89 4.73
N TYR A 264 -47.44 -14.03 4.39
CA TYR A 264 -47.09 -14.78 3.20
C TYR A 264 -48.36 -15.42 2.60
N LEU A 265 -48.33 -15.70 1.30
CA LEU A 265 -49.42 -16.35 0.57
C LEU A 265 -48.82 -17.38 -0.38
N VAL A 266 -49.35 -18.60 -0.35
CA VAL A 266 -49.09 -19.64 -1.35
C VAL A 266 -50.45 -20.09 -1.85
N GLN A 267 -50.76 -19.83 -3.12
CA GLN A 267 -52.05 -20.19 -3.69
C GLN A 267 -52.00 -20.30 -5.22
N ASP A 268 -52.46 -21.41 -5.77
CA ASP A 268 -52.72 -21.62 -7.21
C ASP A 268 -51.53 -21.22 -8.13
N GLY A 269 -50.31 -21.52 -7.69
CA GLY A 269 -49.06 -21.22 -8.40
C GLY A 269 -48.48 -19.83 -8.08
N GLU A 270 -49.11 -19.05 -7.22
CA GLU A 270 -48.64 -17.73 -6.79
C GLU A 270 -48.03 -17.77 -5.38
N ILE A 271 -46.84 -17.18 -5.22
CA ILE A 271 -46.15 -17.04 -3.93
C ILE A 271 -45.95 -15.55 -3.65
N LYS A 272 -46.34 -15.08 -2.46
CA LYS A 272 -46.10 -13.71 -1.96
C LYS A 272 -45.51 -13.72 -0.56
N LEU A 273 -44.61 -12.78 -0.27
CA LEU A 273 -43.98 -12.63 1.04
C LEU A 273 -43.79 -11.16 1.41
N ILE A 274 -44.16 -10.81 2.65
CA ILE A 274 -43.83 -9.54 3.30
C ILE A 274 -43.09 -9.84 4.61
N PHE A 275 -41.91 -9.26 4.77
CA PHE A 275 -41.03 -9.49 5.90
C PHE A 275 -40.43 -8.17 6.38
N ASP A 276 -40.29 -8.00 7.70
CA ASP A 276 -39.67 -6.80 8.31
C ASP A 276 -38.72 -7.18 9.45
N ALA A 277 -37.42 -7.09 9.19
CA ALA A 277 -36.41 -7.38 10.20
C ALA A 277 -36.28 -6.24 11.21
N ASN A 278 -36.18 -6.58 12.49
CA ASN A 278 -35.92 -5.63 13.58
C ASN A 278 -34.74 -6.10 14.43
N ASP A 279 -34.14 -5.20 15.20
CA ASP A 279 -33.09 -5.59 16.15
C ASP A 279 -33.68 -6.45 17.27
N VAL A 280 -32.93 -7.45 17.70
CA VAL A 280 -33.26 -8.27 18.87
C VAL A 280 -32.56 -7.65 20.05
N VAL A 281 -33.32 -7.19 21.04
CA VAL A 281 -32.78 -6.54 22.25
C VAL A 281 -32.99 -7.41 23.48
N ASP A 282 -32.09 -7.27 24.45
CA ASP A 282 -32.22 -7.84 25.79
C ASP A 282 -33.18 -7.02 26.66
N ALA A 283 -33.42 -7.49 27.89
CA ALA A 283 -34.30 -6.83 28.85
C ALA A 283 -33.82 -5.41 29.26
N ASN A 284 -32.54 -5.08 29.03
CA ASN A 284 -31.94 -3.78 29.34
C ASN A 284 -31.83 -2.86 28.10
N GLY A 285 -32.32 -3.30 26.93
CA GLY A 285 -32.24 -2.56 25.68
C GLY A 285 -30.91 -2.72 24.93
N GLY A 286 -30.02 -3.61 25.36
CA GLY A 286 -28.81 -3.98 24.64
C GLY A 286 -29.15 -4.82 23.41
N THR A 287 -28.53 -4.54 22.26
CA THR A 287 -28.75 -5.34 21.04
C THR A 287 -28.03 -6.68 21.14
N ILE A 288 -28.79 -7.77 21.10
CA ILE A 288 -28.30 -9.16 21.05
C ILE A 288 -27.96 -9.52 19.61
N VAL A 289 -28.89 -9.28 18.68
CA VAL A 289 -28.71 -9.55 17.25
C VAL A 289 -29.19 -8.35 16.45
N GLU A 290 -28.33 -7.83 15.57
CA GLU A 290 -28.70 -6.75 14.66
C GLU A 290 -29.68 -7.25 13.60
N GLY A 291 -30.74 -6.48 13.36
CA GLY A 291 -31.81 -6.82 12.40
C GLY A 291 -31.28 -7.07 10.98
N ILE A 292 -30.15 -6.44 10.61
CA ILE A 292 -29.51 -6.67 9.30
C ILE A 292 -29.05 -8.12 9.11
N LYS A 293 -28.59 -8.81 10.17
CA LYS A 293 -28.18 -10.22 10.07
C LYS A 293 -29.38 -11.11 9.73
N ILE A 294 -30.54 -10.81 10.34
CA ILE A 294 -31.79 -11.52 10.13
C ILE A 294 -32.39 -11.21 8.75
N TYR A 295 -32.34 -9.95 8.34
CA TYR A 295 -32.75 -9.51 7.00
C TYR A 295 -32.01 -10.29 5.90
N ARG A 296 -30.71 -10.48 6.05
CA ARG A 296 -29.88 -11.19 5.07
C ARG A 296 -30.20 -12.66 4.99
N GLU A 297 -30.39 -13.30 6.13
CA GLU A 297 -30.76 -14.71 6.17
C GLU A 297 -32.13 -14.93 5.50
N MET A 298 -33.08 -14.00 5.69
CA MET A 298 -34.34 -14.00 4.93
C MET A 298 -34.12 -13.75 3.43
N LYS A 299 -33.27 -12.78 3.07
CA LYS A 299 -33.00 -12.47 1.66
C LYS A 299 -32.41 -13.67 0.93
N ARG A 300 -31.40 -14.34 1.51
CA ARG A 300 -30.81 -15.58 0.97
C ARG A 300 -31.87 -16.64 0.75
N TRP A 301 -32.76 -16.82 1.73
CA TRP A 301 -33.90 -17.74 1.63
C TRP A 301 -34.84 -17.38 0.48
N CYS A 302 -35.19 -16.10 0.34
CA CYS A 302 -36.02 -15.60 -0.76
C CYS A 302 -35.36 -15.80 -2.13
N ASP A 303 -34.04 -15.62 -2.21
CA ASP A 303 -33.30 -15.82 -3.46
C ASP A 303 -33.25 -17.31 -3.86
N TRP A 304 -33.24 -18.24 -2.90
CA TRP A 304 -33.47 -19.67 -3.19
C TRP A 304 -34.86 -19.95 -3.77
N ILE A 305 -35.91 -19.34 -3.18
CA ILE A 305 -37.29 -19.46 -3.72
C ILE A 305 -37.37 -18.89 -5.15
N LYS A 306 -36.80 -17.70 -5.38
CA LYS A 306 -36.75 -17.08 -6.72
C LYS A 306 -36.02 -17.97 -7.70
N LYS A 307 -34.82 -18.43 -7.36
CA LYS A 307 -34.00 -19.32 -8.20
C LYS A 307 -34.76 -20.61 -8.55
N ALA A 308 -35.47 -21.20 -7.60
CA ALA A 308 -36.31 -22.37 -7.85
C ALA A 308 -37.47 -22.05 -8.81
N CYS A 309 -38.20 -20.96 -8.58
CA CYS A 309 -39.32 -20.55 -9.45
C CYS A 309 -38.85 -20.19 -10.87
N ASP A 310 -37.73 -19.49 -11.02
CA ASP A 310 -37.14 -19.12 -12.30
C ASP A 310 -36.69 -20.38 -13.07
N PHE A 311 -36.02 -21.30 -12.38
CA PHE A 311 -35.61 -22.58 -12.96
C PHE A 311 -36.83 -23.40 -13.41
N PHE A 312 -37.87 -23.48 -12.59
CA PHE A 312 -39.11 -24.18 -12.93
C PHE A 312 -39.84 -23.51 -14.09
N SER A 313 -39.80 -22.18 -14.18
CA SER A 313 -40.38 -21.45 -15.31
C SER A 313 -39.68 -21.78 -16.63
N LEU A 314 -38.35 -21.92 -16.62
CA LEU A 314 -37.55 -22.27 -17.79
C LEU A 314 -37.75 -23.72 -18.25
N HIS A 315 -37.85 -24.66 -17.30
CA HIS A 315 -37.91 -26.10 -17.58
C HIS A 315 -39.29 -26.72 -17.37
N TRP A 316 -40.35 -25.91 -17.24
CA TRP A 316 -41.66 -26.38 -16.79
C TRP A 316 -42.22 -27.54 -17.63
N GLY A 317 -42.08 -27.45 -18.95
CA GLY A 317 -42.56 -28.50 -19.87
C GLY A 317 -41.87 -29.85 -19.72
N GLU A 318 -40.66 -29.88 -19.13
CA GLU A 318 -39.91 -31.11 -18.84
C GLU A 318 -40.15 -31.65 -17.43
N ILE A 319 -40.78 -30.86 -16.56
CA ILE A 319 -41.04 -31.17 -15.16
C ILE A 319 -42.46 -31.72 -14.99
N ILE A 320 -43.45 -31.12 -15.65
CA ILE A 320 -44.87 -31.42 -15.42
C ILE A 320 -45.32 -32.80 -15.93
N PRO A 321 -46.36 -33.39 -15.31
CA PRO A 321 -46.90 -34.68 -15.73
C PRO A 321 -47.74 -34.63 -17.02
N ALA A 322 -48.28 -33.46 -17.38
CA ALA A 322 -49.07 -33.26 -18.58
C ALA A 322 -48.99 -31.80 -19.06
N GLN A 323 -49.15 -31.53 -20.35
CA GLN A 323 -49.09 -30.14 -20.86
C GLN A 323 -50.24 -29.25 -20.33
N GLU A 324 -51.39 -29.83 -20.00
CA GLU A 324 -52.55 -29.13 -19.45
C GLU A 324 -52.44 -28.84 -17.94
N PHE A 325 -51.24 -28.94 -17.35
CA PHE A 325 -51.01 -28.77 -15.90
C PHE A 325 -50.90 -27.29 -15.46
N GLY A 326 -50.99 -26.34 -16.40
CA GLY A 326 -50.96 -24.91 -16.13
C GLY A 326 -49.54 -24.34 -16.04
N ASN A 327 -49.42 -23.08 -15.59
CA ASN A 327 -48.14 -22.37 -15.50
C ASN A 327 -47.30 -22.80 -14.28
N ALA A 328 -45.98 -22.60 -14.37
CA ALA A 328 -45.05 -22.82 -13.28
C ALA A 328 -45.35 -21.91 -12.07
N PRO A 329 -45.00 -22.36 -10.84
CA PRO A 329 -44.98 -21.51 -9.66
C PRO A 329 -44.20 -20.22 -9.89
N ARG A 330 -44.73 -19.09 -9.42
CA ARG A 330 -44.08 -17.78 -9.52
C ARG A 330 -44.03 -17.10 -8.16
N PHE A 331 -42.85 -16.61 -7.80
CA PHE A 331 -42.68 -15.68 -6.69
C PHE A 331 -43.06 -14.26 -7.15
N SER A 332 -44.35 -13.94 -7.07
CA SER A 332 -44.93 -12.74 -7.70
C SER A 332 -44.66 -11.46 -6.91
N GLU A 333 -44.55 -11.55 -5.59
CA GLU A 333 -44.29 -10.41 -4.71
C GLU A 333 -43.37 -10.80 -3.54
N CYS A 334 -42.29 -10.04 -3.35
CA CYS A 334 -41.34 -10.23 -2.25
C CYS A 334 -40.94 -8.86 -1.69
N ILE A 335 -41.57 -8.44 -0.60
CA ILE A 335 -41.28 -7.17 0.08
C ILE A 335 -40.44 -7.47 1.32
N LEU A 336 -39.16 -7.11 1.26
CA LEU A 336 -38.26 -7.20 2.41
C LEU A 336 -37.99 -5.81 2.97
N MET A 337 -38.27 -5.62 4.25
CA MET A 337 -38.06 -4.39 5.01
C MET A 337 -37.06 -4.65 6.15
N LEU A 338 -36.36 -3.60 6.54
CA LEU A 338 -35.52 -3.58 7.73
C LEU A 338 -35.88 -2.33 8.53
N ARG A 339 -36.41 -2.53 9.74
CA ARG A 339 -36.91 -1.48 10.63
C ARG A 339 -38.01 -0.63 9.98
N GLY A 340 -38.94 -1.27 9.28
CA GLY A 340 -40.08 -0.64 8.62
C GLY A 340 -39.76 0.15 7.35
N GLU A 341 -38.51 0.18 6.91
CA GLU A 341 -38.09 0.86 5.68
C GLU A 341 -38.00 -0.12 4.52
N ARG A 342 -38.65 0.20 3.40
CA ARG A 342 -38.40 -0.41 2.09
C ARG A 342 -37.08 0.13 1.58
N HIS A 343 -36.00 -0.58 1.88
CA HIS A 343 -34.67 -0.17 1.47
C HIS A 343 -34.45 -0.34 -0.03
N TYR A 344 -33.54 0.46 -0.60
CA TYR A 344 -33.06 0.27 -1.97
C TYR A 344 -32.29 -1.05 -2.05
N SER A 345 -32.98 -2.11 -2.50
CA SER A 345 -32.52 -3.50 -2.45
C SER A 345 -31.19 -3.80 -3.15
N GLU A 346 -30.71 -2.91 -4.03
CA GLU A 346 -29.46 -3.07 -4.78
C GLU A 346 -28.20 -2.70 -3.98
N LEU A 347 -28.30 -1.83 -2.95
CA LEU A 347 -27.13 -1.31 -2.22
C LEU A 347 -26.86 -2.00 -0.87
N LEU A 348 -27.86 -2.66 -0.28
CA LEU A 348 -27.78 -3.34 1.02
C LEU A 348 -26.91 -4.61 1.04
N ASP A 349 -26.63 -5.12 -0.16
CA ASP A 349 -25.91 -6.37 -0.40
C ASP A 349 -24.61 -6.12 -1.18
N LEU A 350 -24.15 -4.86 -1.16
CA LEU A 350 -22.81 -4.52 -1.58
C LEU A 350 -21.83 -5.16 -0.61
N SER A 351 -21.54 -6.43 -0.87
CA SER A 351 -20.43 -7.12 -0.28
C SER A 351 -19.19 -6.56 -0.95
N TYR A 352 -18.36 -5.84 -0.22
CA TYR A 352 -17.08 -5.42 -0.77
C TYR A 352 -16.09 -6.57 -0.51
N MET A 353 -15.56 -7.13 -1.60
CA MET A 353 -14.44 -8.06 -1.52
C MET A 353 -13.22 -7.28 -1.00
N ILE A 354 -13.05 -7.27 0.31
CA ILE A 354 -11.70 -7.40 0.83
C ILE A 354 -11.28 -8.79 0.39
N SER A 355 -10.34 -8.90 -0.56
CA SER A 355 -9.62 -10.15 -0.73
C SER A 355 -9.06 -10.48 0.65
N GLY A 356 -9.66 -11.45 1.36
CA GLY A 356 -9.30 -11.77 2.74
C GLY A 356 -7.80 -11.96 2.86
N ASN A 357 -7.18 -12.56 1.84
CA ASN A 357 -5.73 -12.66 1.70
C ASN A 357 -5.01 -11.31 1.83
N ARG A 358 -5.45 -10.20 1.23
CA ARG A 358 -4.72 -8.90 1.31
C ARG A 358 -4.82 -8.17 2.66
N ILE A 359 -5.96 -8.20 3.36
CA ILE A 359 -6.02 -7.65 4.73
C ILE A 359 -5.28 -8.58 5.69
N PHE A 360 -5.39 -9.90 5.50
CA PHE A 360 -4.58 -10.84 6.25
C PHE A 360 -3.08 -10.76 5.89
N ASP A 361 -2.70 -10.36 4.68
CA ASP A 361 -1.29 -10.12 4.28
C ASP A 361 -0.79 -8.81 4.89
N LEU A 362 -1.63 -7.76 4.95
CA LEU A 362 -1.38 -6.55 5.74
C LEU A 362 -1.23 -6.83 7.24
N LEU A 363 -1.93 -7.85 7.77
CA LEU A 363 -1.96 -8.22 9.20
C LEU A 363 -0.97 -9.34 9.59
N LYS A 364 -0.59 -10.26 8.69
CA LYS A 364 0.26 -11.45 8.96
C LYS A 364 1.58 -11.45 8.18
N GLY A 365 1.68 -10.73 7.06
CA GLY A 365 2.89 -10.66 6.24
C GLY A 365 3.71 -9.43 6.58
N GLN A 366 4.74 -9.56 7.41
CA GLN A 366 5.73 -8.52 7.69
C GLN A 366 5.21 -7.12 8.10
N ASN A 367 4.31 -6.99 9.09
CA ASN A 367 4.18 -5.74 9.86
C ASN A 367 4.12 -4.44 8.99
N ILE A 368 3.43 -4.47 7.84
CA ILE A 368 3.56 -3.44 6.79
C ILE A 368 3.00 -2.10 7.30
N TYR A 369 1.93 -2.14 8.09
CA TYR A 369 1.54 -1.03 8.97
C TYR A 369 2.06 -1.32 10.38
N LYS A 370 3.29 -0.88 10.69
CA LYS A 370 3.81 -0.86 12.06
C LYS A 370 2.93 -0.06 13.04
N ASN A 371 2.03 0.78 12.50
CA ASN A 371 1.19 1.69 13.24
C ASN A 371 -0.30 1.52 12.85
N LYS A 372 -1.13 1.03 13.78
CA LYS A 372 -2.57 0.83 13.58
C LYS A 372 -3.37 2.13 13.42
N PHE A 373 -2.80 3.27 13.80
CA PHE A 373 -3.48 4.57 13.78
C PHE A 373 -3.45 5.27 12.42
N VAL A 374 -2.77 4.71 11.41
CA VAL A 374 -2.64 5.29 10.05
C VAL A 374 -3.99 5.65 9.43
N CYS A 375 -5.07 4.95 9.78
CA CYS A 375 -6.41 5.21 9.27
C CYS A 375 -6.89 6.65 9.48
N ILE A 376 -6.48 7.32 10.57
CA ILE A 376 -6.85 8.72 10.83
C ILE A 376 -6.25 9.63 9.74
N ARG A 377 -4.98 9.43 9.37
CA ARG A 377 -4.33 10.14 8.27
C ARG A 377 -5.07 9.92 6.94
N GLU A 378 -5.44 8.67 6.65
CA GLU A 378 -6.14 8.33 5.41
C GLU A 378 -7.53 8.98 5.33
N ILE A 379 -8.25 9.06 6.45
CA ILE A 379 -9.54 9.76 6.49
C ILE A 379 -9.36 11.26 6.28
N ILE A 380 -8.35 11.88 6.90
CA ILE A 380 -8.02 13.31 6.69
C ILE A 380 -7.66 13.56 5.22
N GLN A 381 -6.83 12.71 4.61
CA GLN A 381 -6.46 12.86 3.21
C GLN A 381 -7.67 12.71 2.28
N ASN A 382 -8.54 11.74 2.53
CA ASN A 382 -9.78 11.57 1.76
C ASN A 382 -10.71 12.79 1.91
N ALA A 383 -10.77 13.37 3.11
CA ALA A 383 -11.52 14.59 3.39
C ALA A 383 -10.98 15.80 2.60
N VAL A 384 -9.65 15.98 2.60
CA VAL A 384 -8.98 17.04 1.83
C VAL A 384 -9.17 16.83 0.33
N ASP A 385 -8.96 15.61 -0.17
CA ASP A 385 -9.10 15.27 -1.59
C ASP A 385 -10.53 15.46 -2.10
N ALA A 386 -11.55 15.06 -1.33
CA ALA A 386 -12.95 15.30 -1.66
C ALA A 386 -13.30 16.79 -1.68
N THR A 387 -12.62 17.58 -0.84
CA THR A 387 -12.84 19.03 -0.76
C THR A 387 -12.19 19.75 -1.93
N ILE A 388 -10.94 19.42 -2.26
CA ILE A 388 -10.26 19.93 -3.45
C ILE A 388 -11.10 19.62 -4.69
N LEU A 389 -11.54 18.36 -4.85
CA LEU A 389 -12.33 17.95 -6.01
C LEU A 389 -13.62 18.77 -6.16
N ARG A 390 -14.26 19.13 -5.04
CA ARG A 390 -15.45 19.98 -5.03
C ARG A 390 -15.19 21.35 -5.63
N LEU A 391 -14.05 21.97 -5.28
CA LEU A 391 -13.68 23.30 -5.79
C LEU A 391 -13.60 23.32 -7.33
N PHE A 392 -13.21 22.22 -7.96
CA PHE A 392 -13.16 22.11 -9.42
C PHE A 392 -14.50 21.69 -10.04
N MET A 393 -15.20 20.72 -9.43
CA MET A 393 -16.47 20.22 -9.95
C MET A 393 -17.58 21.29 -9.92
N GLU A 394 -17.54 22.20 -8.95
CA GLU A 394 -18.49 23.31 -8.82
C GLU A 394 -17.97 24.61 -9.49
N GLU A 395 -16.92 24.51 -10.32
CA GLU A 395 -16.32 25.64 -11.06
C GLU A 395 -15.89 26.82 -10.18
N ILE A 396 -15.61 26.56 -8.90
CA ILE A 396 -15.08 27.57 -7.96
C ILE A 396 -13.64 27.91 -8.33
N LEU A 397 -12.87 26.91 -8.74
CA LEU A 397 -11.54 27.03 -9.34
C LEU A 397 -11.59 26.68 -10.84
N PRO A 398 -10.81 27.37 -11.70
CA PRO A 398 -10.85 27.14 -13.15
C PRO A 398 -10.18 25.83 -13.54
N LEU A 399 -10.75 25.16 -14.55
CA LEU A 399 -10.22 23.96 -15.17
C LEU A 399 -9.23 24.35 -16.28
N ASN A 400 -8.14 23.58 -16.45
CA ASN A 400 -7.09 23.81 -17.46
C ASN A 400 -6.40 25.19 -17.41
N ASP A 401 -6.48 25.89 -16.28
CA ASP A 401 -5.85 27.21 -16.08
C ASP A 401 -5.08 27.24 -14.76
N GLU A 402 -3.84 26.76 -14.79
CA GLU A 402 -2.96 26.65 -13.62
C GLU A 402 -2.64 28.01 -13.00
N ASP A 403 -2.45 29.04 -13.82
CA ASP A 403 -2.21 30.41 -13.36
C ASP A 403 -3.48 31.04 -12.77
N GLY A 404 -4.66 30.76 -13.36
CA GLY A 404 -5.95 31.17 -12.82
C GLY A 404 -6.26 30.56 -11.46
N VAL A 405 -6.01 29.26 -11.27
CA VAL A 405 -6.13 28.57 -9.97
C VAL A 405 -5.26 29.26 -8.92
N ARG A 406 -3.98 29.49 -9.25
CA ARG A 406 -3.04 30.17 -8.33
C ARG A 406 -3.51 31.57 -7.99
N LYS A 407 -3.96 32.35 -8.98
CA LYS A 407 -4.43 33.72 -8.77
C LYS A 407 -5.62 33.77 -7.81
N GLN A 408 -6.61 32.90 -7.98
CA GLN A 408 -7.79 32.88 -7.11
C GLN A 408 -7.50 32.43 -5.68
N LEU A 409 -6.59 31.47 -5.50
CA LEU A 409 -6.13 31.04 -4.18
C LEU A 409 -5.34 32.14 -3.47
N SER A 410 -4.57 32.93 -4.21
CA SER A 410 -3.75 34.04 -3.69
C SER A 410 -4.58 35.29 -3.38
N SER A 411 -5.58 35.59 -4.19
CA SER A 411 -6.41 36.80 -4.02
C SER A 411 -7.42 36.72 -2.87
N HIS A 412 -7.39 35.64 -2.07
CA HIS A 412 -8.37 35.33 -1.02
C HIS A 412 -9.82 35.42 -1.53
N SER A 413 -10.03 35.19 -2.83
CA SER A 413 -11.36 35.26 -3.46
C SER A 413 -12.24 34.09 -3.04
N ILE A 414 -11.62 33.04 -2.50
CA ILE A 414 -12.27 31.88 -1.91
C ILE A 414 -11.83 31.83 -0.45
N ASN A 415 -12.80 31.82 0.47
CA ASN A 415 -12.52 31.59 1.88
C ASN A 415 -12.40 30.08 2.14
N LEU A 416 -11.17 29.54 2.11
CA LEU A 416 -10.93 28.11 2.31
C LEU A 416 -11.34 27.61 3.71
N ASP A 417 -11.48 28.53 4.68
CA ASP A 417 -12.01 28.20 6.01
C ASP A 417 -13.47 27.71 5.97
N ASP A 418 -14.25 28.10 4.96
CA ASP A 418 -15.62 27.58 4.76
C ASP A 418 -15.65 26.09 4.40
N TYR A 419 -14.50 25.56 3.96
CA TYR A 419 -14.30 24.17 3.53
C TYR A 419 -13.42 23.36 4.49
N LYS A 420 -13.09 23.93 5.66
CA LYS A 420 -12.22 23.34 6.68
C LYS A 420 -12.61 21.91 7.06
N VAL A 421 -11.62 21.02 7.05
CA VAL A 421 -11.76 19.66 7.57
C VAL A 421 -11.65 19.71 9.10
N HIS A 422 -12.66 19.19 9.79
CA HIS A 422 -12.73 19.18 11.25
C HIS A 422 -12.73 17.75 11.78
N GLY A 423 -11.79 17.44 12.68
CA GLY A 423 -11.68 16.15 13.33
C GLY A 423 -11.85 16.26 14.84
N GLU A 424 -12.67 15.39 15.40
CA GLU A 424 -12.99 15.29 16.82
C GLU A 424 -12.52 13.93 17.34
N ILE A 425 -11.71 13.93 18.39
CA ILE A 425 -11.37 12.73 19.18
C ILE A 425 -12.04 12.86 20.53
N GLN A 426 -13.10 12.09 20.73
CA GLN A 426 -13.96 12.20 21.91
C GLN A 426 -13.69 11.06 22.88
N VAL A 427 -13.50 11.38 24.17
CA VAL A 427 -13.52 10.38 25.24
C VAL A 427 -14.94 10.23 25.75
N LYS A 428 -15.50 9.04 25.61
CA LYS A 428 -16.85 8.69 26.05
C LYS A 428 -16.80 7.51 27.01
N LYS A 429 -17.91 7.30 27.71
CA LYS A 429 -18.08 6.21 28.66
C LYS A 429 -19.41 5.51 28.40
N ASP A 430 -19.38 4.19 28.33
CA ASP A 430 -20.55 3.33 28.24
C ASP A 430 -20.55 2.30 29.38
N SER A 431 -21.39 1.26 29.25
CA SER A 431 -21.48 0.14 30.18
C SER A 431 -20.21 -0.73 30.25
N GLU A 432 -19.34 -0.69 29.25
CA GLU A 432 -18.10 -1.49 29.17
C GLU A 432 -16.87 -0.73 29.67
N GLY A 433 -16.99 0.59 29.88
CA GLY A 433 -15.92 1.45 30.39
C GLY A 433 -15.70 2.68 29.51
N MET A 434 -14.51 3.27 29.61
CA MET A 434 -14.11 4.39 28.76
C MET A 434 -13.67 3.92 27.37
N TYR A 435 -14.06 4.68 26.35
CA TYR A 435 -13.62 4.47 24.97
C TYR A 435 -13.33 5.79 24.26
N VAL A 436 -12.60 5.68 23.15
CA VAL A 436 -12.28 6.81 22.28
C VAL A 436 -13.07 6.68 20.98
N GLU A 437 -13.81 7.72 20.63
CA GLU A 437 -14.48 7.87 19.34
C GLU A 437 -13.71 8.88 18.50
N VAL A 438 -13.49 8.56 17.22
CA VAL A 438 -12.87 9.45 16.25
C VAL A 438 -13.94 9.81 15.23
N ALA A 439 -14.12 11.10 14.95
CA ALA A 439 -15.01 11.59 13.91
C ALA A 439 -14.33 12.67 13.07
N ILE A 440 -14.33 12.56 11.75
CA ILE A 440 -13.74 13.54 10.85
C ILE A 440 -14.79 13.96 9.83
N ARG A 441 -14.92 15.27 9.64
CA ARG A 441 -15.92 15.94 8.81
C ARG A 441 -15.23 16.80 7.75
N ASP A 442 -15.56 16.59 6.49
CA ASP A 442 -15.21 17.45 5.36
C ASP A 442 -16.42 18.22 4.82
N TYR A 443 -16.21 19.21 3.97
CA TYR A 443 -17.28 19.87 3.21
C TYR A 443 -17.06 19.70 1.70
N GLY A 444 -16.54 18.55 1.30
CA GLY A 444 -16.23 18.21 -0.08
C GLY A 444 -17.41 17.69 -0.88
N THR A 445 -17.14 16.95 -1.96
CA THR A 445 -18.15 16.50 -2.93
C THR A 445 -19.25 15.62 -2.35
N GLY A 446 -18.99 14.93 -1.23
CA GLY A 446 -19.79 13.81 -0.76
C GLY A 446 -19.49 12.52 -1.53
N VAL A 447 -20.16 11.43 -1.14
CA VAL A 447 -20.04 10.09 -1.74
C VAL A 447 -21.36 9.75 -2.42
N SER A 448 -21.34 9.62 -3.75
CA SER A 448 -22.50 9.29 -4.58
C SER A 448 -22.83 7.80 -4.58
N GLU A 449 -23.99 7.41 -5.10
CA GLU A 449 -24.34 6.00 -5.28
C GLU A 449 -23.33 5.24 -6.15
N LEU A 450 -22.81 5.89 -7.20
CA LEU A 450 -21.77 5.33 -8.06
C LEU A 450 -20.46 5.11 -7.29
N ASP A 451 -20.09 6.05 -6.41
CA ASP A 451 -18.90 5.91 -5.57
C ASP A 451 -19.06 4.73 -4.60
N ILE A 452 -20.25 4.50 -4.03
CA ILE A 452 -20.52 3.34 -3.17
C ILE A 452 -20.40 2.03 -3.96
N LYS A 453 -20.98 1.95 -5.17
CA LYS A 453 -20.85 0.79 -6.06
C LYS A 453 -19.39 0.51 -6.44
N LYS A 454 -18.58 1.57 -6.61
CA LYS A 454 -17.14 1.50 -6.85
C LYS A 454 -16.36 1.00 -5.63
N ILE A 455 -16.67 1.51 -4.43
CA ILE A 455 -16.09 1.02 -3.18
C ILE A 455 -16.41 -0.48 -2.98
N ALA A 456 -17.63 -0.88 -3.37
CA ALA A 456 -18.08 -2.27 -3.34
C ALA A 456 -17.50 -3.17 -4.44
N ARG A 457 -16.72 -2.61 -5.39
CA ARG A 457 -16.17 -3.31 -6.58
C ARG A 457 -17.24 -3.95 -7.47
N ILE A 458 -18.45 -3.39 -7.46
CA ILE A 458 -19.57 -3.85 -8.28
C ILE A 458 -19.61 -3.12 -9.62
N ASP A 459 -19.08 -1.89 -9.67
CA ASP A 459 -18.86 -1.15 -10.90
C ASP A 459 -17.48 -0.46 -10.85
N ASN A 460 -16.78 -0.39 -11.99
CA ASN A 460 -15.52 0.35 -12.11
C ASN A 460 -15.72 1.79 -12.58
N LYS A 461 -16.96 2.17 -12.93
CA LYS A 461 -17.29 3.50 -13.42
C LYS A 461 -17.29 4.52 -12.29
N SER A 462 -16.56 5.61 -12.46
CA SER A 462 -16.78 6.84 -11.68
C SER A 462 -17.81 7.72 -12.40
N SER A 463 -18.28 8.77 -11.72
CA SER A 463 -18.90 9.90 -12.42
C SER A 463 -17.94 10.43 -13.49
N LYS A 464 -18.42 10.55 -14.74
CA LYS A 464 -17.64 11.12 -15.85
C LYS A 464 -17.16 12.55 -15.54
N ILE A 465 -18.01 13.33 -14.85
CA ILE A 465 -17.70 14.71 -14.41
C ILE A 465 -16.47 14.71 -13.48
N ARG A 466 -16.39 13.73 -12.57
CA ARG A 466 -15.24 13.58 -11.66
C ARG A 466 -13.96 13.23 -12.40
N GLU A 467 -14.02 12.30 -13.35
CA GLU A 467 -12.86 11.89 -14.15
C GLU A 467 -12.36 13.05 -15.02
N ASP A 468 -13.26 13.75 -15.69
CA ASP A 468 -12.96 14.91 -16.53
C ASP A 468 -12.34 16.05 -15.69
N ALA A 469 -12.89 16.32 -14.50
CA ALA A 469 -12.35 17.33 -13.58
C ALA A 469 -10.91 16.99 -13.15
N ILE A 470 -10.64 15.76 -12.70
CA ILE A 470 -9.31 15.33 -12.26
C ILE A 470 -8.26 15.47 -13.38
N GLN A 471 -8.63 15.17 -14.63
CA GLN A 471 -7.72 15.32 -15.78
C GLN A 471 -7.37 16.78 -16.05
N CYS A 472 -8.32 17.69 -15.84
CA CYS A 472 -8.16 19.12 -16.09
C CYS A 472 -7.58 19.90 -14.89
N MET A 473 -7.33 19.24 -13.75
CA MET A 473 -6.70 19.84 -12.57
C MET A 473 -5.17 19.94 -12.72
N PRO A 474 -4.53 20.98 -12.16
CA PRO A 474 -3.07 21.06 -12.07
C PRO A 474 -2.48 19.85 -11.34
N VAL A 475 -1.36 19.31 -11.83
CA VAL A 475 -0.77 18.06 -11.31
C VAL A 475 -0.50 18.12 -9.81
N TRP A 476 -0.01 19.26 -9.31
CA TRP A 476 0.28 19.50 -7.89
C TRP A 476 -0.97 19.65 -7.01
N PHE A 477 -2.16 19.75 -7.59
CA PHE A 477 -3.42 19.90 -6.85
C PHE A 477 -4.41 18.77 -7.13
N ARG A 478 -4.05 17.80 -7.98
CA ARG A 478 -4.85 16.58 -8.19
C ARG A 478 -4.95 15.78 -6.90
N PRO A 479 -6.07 15.07 -6.62
CA PRO A 479 -6.18 14.16 -5.47
C PRO A 479 -5.06 13.12 -5.43
N SER A 480 -4.70 12.64 -4.24
CA SER A 480 -3.47 11.89 -3.97
C SER A 480 -3.42 10.44 -4.46
N GLY A 481 -4.52 9.92 -5.00
CA GLY A 481 -4.56 8.63 -5.66
C GLY A 481 -5.88 7.88 -5.44
N VAL A 482 -6.23 7.03 -6.40
CA VAL A 482 -7.48 6.23 -6.52
C VAL A 482 -7.42 4.94 -5.68
N PHE A 483 -6.70 4.95 -4.55
CA PHE A 483 -6.55 3.75 -3.72
C PHE A 483 -7.75 3.58 -2.78
N GLY A 484 -8.67 2.69 -3.16
CA GLY A 484 -9.78 2.19 -2.32
C GLY A 484 -9.35 1.31 -1.13
N LEU A 485 -8.12 1.49 -0.60
CA LEU A 485 -7.57 0.75 0.55
C LEU A 485 -7.43 1.61 1.81
N GLY A 486 -7.28 2.94 1.70
CA GLY A 486 -7.08 3.83 2.86
C GLY A 486 -8.24 3.76 3.85
N LEU A 487 -9.48 3.70 3.34
CA LEU A 487 -10.69 3.55 4.16
C LEU A 487 -10.76 2.18 4.88
N GLN A 488 -10.20 1.12 4.30
CA GLN A 488 -10.22 -0.22 4.90
C GLN A 488 -9.28 -0.34 6.10
N SER A 489 -8.25 0.52 6.20
CA SER A 489 -7.35 0.55 7.35
C SER A 489 -8.06 0.90 8.66
N VAL A 490 -9.27 1.49 8.61
CA VAL A 490 -10.10 1.77 9.79
C VAL A 490 -10.41 0.47 10.56
N PHE A 491 -10.55 -0.67 9.87
CA PHE A 491 -10.82 -1.96 10.51
C PHE A 491 -9.66 -2.53 11.34
N LEU A 492 -8.48 -1.89 11.30
CA LEU A 492 -7.40 -2.17 12.25
C LEU A 492 -7.75 -1.76 13.68
N LEU A 493 -8.66 -0.79 13.85
CA LEU A 493 -9.05 -0.23 15.14
C LEU A 493 -10.50 -0.54 15.54
N THR A 494 -11.35 -1.02 14.61
CA THR A 494 -12.78 -1.21 14.87
C THR A 494 -13.39 -2.35 14.05
N SER A 495 -14.55 -2.86 14.47
CA SER A 495 -15.34 -3.83 13.71
C SER A 495 -16.25 -3.15 12.69
N GLN A 496 -16.60 -1.88 12.90
CA GLN A 496 -17.49 -1.11 12.04
C GLN A 496 -17.20 0.39 12.10
N PHE A 497 -17.52 1.11 11.03
CA PHE A 497 -17.50 2.57 11.03
C PHE A 497 -18.69 3.14 10.27
N GLU A 498 -19.10 4.34 10.65
CA GLU A 498 -20.23 5.06 10.07
C GLU A 498 -19.74 6.21 9.19
N MET A 499 -20.47 6.44 8.10
CA MET A 499 -20.28 7.55 7.19
C MET A 499 -21.64 8.23 6.94
N ILE A 500 -21.75 9.51 7.27
CA ILE A 500 -22.90 10.35 6.89
C ILE A 500 -22.44 11.24 5.73
N THR A 501 -23.10 11.15 4.58
CA THR A 501 -22.65 11.84 3.38
C THR A 501 -23.81 12.45 2.60
N LYS A 502 -23.53 13.55 1.89
CA LYS A 502 -24.46 14.20 0.98
C LYS A 502 -23.69 14.79 -0.20
N THR A 503 -24.10 14.46 -1.42
CA THR A 503 -23.58 15.11 -2.63
C THR A 503 -24.45 16.30 -3.03
N MET A 504 -24.05 17.03 -4.07
CA MET A 504 -24.88 18.12 -4.61
C MET A 504 -26.23 17.61 -5.13
N ASP A 505 -26.20 16.48 -5.84
CA ASP A 505 -27.35 15.95 -6.60
C ASP A 505 -28.15 14.86 -5.86
N GLU A 506 -27.62 14.31 -4.76
CA GLU A 506 -28.24 13.20 -4.05
C GLU A 506 -28.59 13.55 -2.59
N PRO A 507 -29.71 13.04 -2.06
CA PRO A 507 -30.11 13.30 -0.67
C PRO A 507 -29.11 12.70 0.34
N PRO A 508 -29.08 13.21 1.58
CA PRO A 508 -28.17 12.72 2.60
C PRO A 508 -28.43 11.26 2.96
N ARG A 509 -27.34 10.50 3.09
CA ARG A 509 -27.35 9.07 3.41
C ARG A 509 -26.47 8.77 4.61
N ARG A 510 -26.85 7.71 5.31
CA ARG A 510 -26.06 7.07 6.37
C ARG A 510 -25.58 5.73 5.83
N ILE A 511 -24.28 5.54 5.87
CA ILE A 511 -23.61 4.35 5.37
C ILE A 511 -22.83 3.74 6.53
N VAL A 512 -23.04 2.46 6.83
CA VAL A 512 -22.29 1.74 7.87
C VAL A 512 -21.51 0.62 7.21
N PHE A 513 -20.20 0.63 7.43
CA PHE A 513 -19.29 -0.38 6.91
C PHE A 513 -18.94 -1.35 8.02
N TYR A 514 -19.04 -2.64 7.73
CA TYR A 514 -18.75 -3.71 8.67
C TYR A 514 -17.56 -4.54 8.18
N ALA A 515 -16.67 -4.89 9.09
CA ALA A 515 -15.51 -5.73 8.81
C ALA A 515 -15.95 -7.13 8.34
N PRO A 516 -15.17 -7.79 7.47
CA PRO A 516 -15.43 -9.17 7.07
C PRO A 516 -15.27 -10.13 8.25
N GLU A 517 -16.22 -11.06 8.40
CA GLU A 517 -16.07 -12.27 9.22
C GLU A 517 -15.31 -13.34 8.40
N ARG A 518 -14.48 -14.20 9.02
CA ARG A 518 -13.50 -15.03 8.29
C ARG A 518 -14.15 -15.92 7.21
N GLY A 519 -13.75 -15.68 5.95
CA GLY A 519 -14.23 -16.44 4.78
C GLY A 519 -15.28 -15.70 3.95
N ASP A 520 -15.87 -14.65 4.53
CA ASP A 520 -16.94 -13.85 3.92
C ASP A 520 -16.47 -12.44 3.57
N ASN A 521 -17.22 -11.79 2.69
CA ASN A 521 -17.00 -10.41 2.28
C ASN A 521 -17.41 -9.43 3.40
N GLY A 522 -16.73 -8.28 3.50
CA GLY A 522 -17.21 -7.17 4.32
C GLY A 522 -18.48 -6.59 3.69
N TYR A 523 -19.33 -5.92 4.47
CA TYR A 523 -20.61 -5.43 3.96
C TYR A 523 -20.88 -3.96 4.29
N ILE A 524 -21.73 -3.35 3.45
CA ILE A 524 -22.16 -1.96 3.55
C ILE A 524 -23.67 -1.93 3.81
N ASP A 525 -24.10 -1.24 4.86
CA ASP A 525 -25.49 -0.87 5.10
C ASP A 525 -25.70 0.57 4.65
N VAL A 526 -26.72 0.84 3.81
CA VAL A 526 -27.03 2.18 3.29
C VAL A 526 -28.48 2.51 3.63
N SER A 527 -28.67 3.57 4.41
CA SER A 527 -29.98 4.06 4.85
C SER A 527 -30.14 5.56 4.59
N ARG A 528 -31.38 6.06 4.57
CA ARG A 528 -31.65 7.48 4.41
C ARG A 528 -31.30 8.24 5.69
N TYR A 529 -30.58 9.35 5.57
CA TYR A 529 -30.35 10.23 6.71
C TYR A 529 -31.46 11.29 6.78
N LYS A 530 -32.37 11.17 7.75
CA LYS A 530 -33.61 11.97 7.82
C LYS A 530 -33.41 13.42 8.27
N LYS A 531 -32.23 13.80 8.73
CA LYS A 531 -31.93 15.16 9.20
C LYS A 531 -31.31 16.00 8.06
N PRO A 532 -31.56 17.32 8.03
CA PRO A 532 -30.85 18.20 7.11
C PRO A 532 -29.34 18.04 7.27
N TRP A 533 -28.64 17.92 6.14
CA TRP A 533 -27.18 17.80 6.10
C TRP A 533 -26.62 18.72 5.03
N LYS A 534 -25.47 19.33 5.32
CA LYS A 534 -24.70 20.10 4.33
C LYS A 534 -23.86 19.14 3.48
N GLN A 535 -23.51 19.54 2.27
CA GLN A 535 -22.72 18.72 1.36
C GLN A 535 -21.38 18.30 1.97
N GLY A 536 -20.88 17.13 1.59
CA GLY A 536 -19.63 16.51 2.08
C GLY A 536 -19.88 15.26 2.90
N THR A 537 -18.83 14.75 3.55
CA THR A 537 -18.89 13.52 4.35
C THR A 537 -18.44 13.69 5.81
N ARG A 538 -19.02 12.92 6.75
CA ARG A 538 -18.50 12.70 8.12
C ARG A 538 -18.26 11.22 8.29
N VAL A 539 -17.02 10.84 8.64
CA VAL A 539 -16.66 9.46 8.99
C VAL A 539 -16.46 9.39 10.49
N SER A 540 -17.05 8.39 11.15
CA SER A 540 -16.92 8.20 12.60
C SER A 540 -16.79 6.74 13.00
N PHE A 541 -15.92 6.45 13.96
CA PHE A 541 -15.71 5.10 14.50
C PHE A 541 -15.25 5.11 15.96
N ARG A 542 -15.58 4.03 16.68
CA ARG A 542 -15.07 3.74 18.03
C ARG A 542 -13.81 2.90 17.92
N ILE A 543 -12.75 3.32 18.60
CA ILE A 543 -11.55 2.50 18.77
C ILE A 543 -11.88 1.38 19.77
N GLU A 544 -11.87 0.14 19.29
CA GLU A 544 -12.20 -1.03 20.08
C GLU A 544 -10.96 -1.58 20.79
N ARG A 545 -11.00 -1.66 22.11
CA ARG A 545 -9.89 -2.20 22.90
C ARG A 545 -9.47 -3.61 22.48
N LYS A 546 -10.41 -4.48 22.09
CA LYS A 546 -10.14 -5.85 21.61
C LYS A 546 -9.30 -5.92 20.32
N LYS A 547 -9.21 -4.82 19.55
CA LYS A 547 -8.38 -4.71 18.33
C LYS A 547 -6.96 -4.22 18.63
N LEU A 548 -6.69 -3.80 19.86
CA LEU A 548 -5.40 -3.31 20.35
C LEU A 548 -4.69 -4.37 21.21
N GLN A 549 -3.37 -4.23 21.32
CA GLN A 549 -2.51 -4.89 22.28
C GLN A 549 -1.80 -3.81 23.12
N ALA A 550 -1.34 -4.17 24.32
CA ALA A 550 -0.65 -3.24 25.21
C ALA A 550 0.57 -2.57 24.54
N ASN A 551 1.32 -3.32 23.74
CA ASN A 551 2.45 -2.83 22.96
C ASN A 551 2.07 -1.82 21.87
N ASP A 552 0.88 -1.93 21.25
CA ASP A 552 0.44 -1.01 20.20
C ASP A 552 0.32 0.43 20.74
N ILE A 553 0.00 0.55 22.04
CA ILE A 553 -0.14 1.84 22.72
C ILE A 553 0.95 2.11 23.77
N GLY A 554 2.01 1.30 23.81
CA GLY A 554 3.12 1.47 24.75
C GLY A 554 2.70 1.49 26.22
N CYS A 555 1.67 0.71 26.60
CA CYS A 555 1.21 0.59 27.99
C CYS A 555 1.57 -0.77 28.58
N SER A 556 1.55 -0.89 29.91
CA SER A 556 1.76 -2.20 30.56
C SER A 556 0.51 -3.08 30.43
N ASP A 557 0.71 -4.40 30.42
CA ASP A 557 -0.38 -5.38 30.44
C ASP A 557 -1.30 -5.23 31.67
N TYR A 558 -0.80 -4.60 32.75
CA TYR A 558 -1.60 -4.29 33.93
C TYR A 558 -2.59 -3.14 33.70
N TYR A 559 -2.19 -2.09 32.97
CA TYR A 559 -3.07 -0.93 32.72
C TYR A 559 -4.02 -1.14 31.54
N PHE A 560 -3.62 -1.94 30.55
CA PHE A 560 -4.40 -2.22 29.35
C PHE A 560 -5.85 -2.70 29.59
N PRO A 561 -6.15 -3.63 30.54
CA PRO A 561 -7.51 -4.09 30.78
C PRO A 561 -8.38 -3.10 31.59
N THR A 562 -7.86 -1.96 32.01
CA THR A 562 -8.59 -0.93 32.77
C THR A 562 -8.88 0.29 31.90
N ASP A 563 -9.83 1.15 32.29
CA ASP A 563 -10.11 2.45 31.62
C ASP A 563 -8.87 3.34 31.46
N LYS A 564 -7.79 3.08 32.21
CA LYS A 564 -6.53 3.81 32.12
C LYS A 564 -5.82 3.62 30.77
N TYR A 565 -6.19 2.66 29.93
CA TYR A 565 -5.62 2.50 28.57
C TYR A 565 -5.90 3.71 27.66
N VAL A 566 -6.95 4.49 27.93
CA VAL A 566 -7.29 5.70 27.17
C VAL A 566 -6.19 6.75 27.26
N PHE A 567 -5.47 6.84 28.38
CA PHE A 567 -4.38 7.81 28.58
C PHE A 567 -3.20 7.61 27.60
N PRO A 568 -2.55 6.42 27.54
CA PRO A 568 -1.48 6.16 26.58
C PRO A 568 -1.99 6.17 25.13
N LEU A 569 -3.23 5.73 24.89
CA LEU A 569 -3.87 5.82 23.56
C LEU A 569 -3.93 7.27 23.06
N LEU A 570 -4.46 8.20 23.85
CA LEU A 570 -4.53 9.61 23.48
C LEU A 570 -3.13 10.24 23.38
N LYS A 571 -2.18 9.84 24.23
CA LYS A 571 -0.79 10.28 24.14
C LYS A 571 -0.17 9.92 22.79
N ILE A 572 -0.45 8.72 22.28
CA ILE A 572 0.05 8.27 20.98
C ILE A 572 -0.63 9.01 19.82
N ILE A 573 -1.96 9.15 19.86
CA ILE A 573 -2.68 9.91 18.83
C ILE A 573 -2.17 11.36 18.79
N ARG A 574 -1.97 12.01 19.94
CA ARG A 574 -1.36 13.35 20.04
C ARG A 574 0.09 13.37 19.54
N GLY A 575 0.88 12.35 19.84
CA GLY A 575 2.26 12.25 19.35
C GLY A 575 2.38 11.96 17.85
N MET A 576 1.32 11.43 17.22
CA MET A 576 1.29 11.16 15.78
C MET A 576 0.72 12.33 14.99
N TYR A 577 -0.35 12.94 15.48
CA TYR A 577 -1.14 13.93 14.73
C TYR A 577 -1.11 15.34 15.32
N GLY A 578 -0.56 15.51 16.53
CA GLY A 578 -0.46 16.82 17.17
C GLY A 578 0.71 17.62 16.63
N ASN A 579 0.46 18.91 16.39
CA ASN A 579 1.46 19.83 15.85
C ASN A 579 1.60 21.14 16.65
N MET A 580 0.78 21.38 17.69
CA MET A 580 0.75 22.70 18.36
C MET A 580 1.67 22.87 19.57
N ASN A 581 2.17 21.79 20.19
CA ASN A 581 2.97 21.85 21.43
C ASN A 581 4.36 21.25 21.23
N LEU A 582 5.15 21.87 20.36
CA LEU A 582 6.52 21.45 20.02
C LEU A 582 7.51 22.34 20.76
N SER A 583 8.48 21.74 21.47
CA SER A 583 9.44 22.47 22.32
C SER A 583 10.87 22.43 21.79
N ARG A 584 11.20 21.47 20.93
CA ARG A 584 12.53 21.35 20.33
C ARG A 584 12.54 22.07 18.98
N PRO A 585 13.59 22.85 18.66
CA PRO A 585 13.74 23.48 17.35
C PRO A 585 13.54 22.48 16.19
N ALA A 586 14.18 21.31 16.23
CA ALA A 586 14.03 20.27 15.22
C ALA A 586 12.56 19.85 14.96
N ASP A 587 11.76 19.75 16.01
CA ASP A 587 10.35 19.36 15.89
C ASP A 587 9.54 20.44 15.15
N LEU A 588 9.84 21.73 15.38
CA LEU A 588 9.15 22.87 14.71
C LEU A 588 9.34 22.87 13.19
N PHE A 589 10.45 22.32 12.69
CA PHE A 589 10.72 22.24 11.26
C PHE A 589 10.06 21.01 10.60
N GLN A 590 9.81 19.97 11.40
CA GLN A 590 9.00 18.80 11.03
C GLN A 590 7.49 19.06 11.19
N GLN A 591 7.10 20.25 11.66
CA GLN A 591 5.72 20.62 11.89
C GLN A 591 4.93 20.74 10.57
N GLU A 592 3.86 19.98 10.47
CA GLU A 592 2.83 20.08 9.42
C GLU A 592 1.98 21.33 9.65
N LYS A 593 2.48 22.52 9.29
CA LYS A 593 1.79 23.81 9.47
C LYS A 593 0.71 24.06 8.42
N TYR A 594 0.88 23.50 7.24
CA TYR A 594 0.05 23.77 6.06
C TYR A 594 -0.63 22.51 5.58
N ASP A 595 -1.74 22.67 4.87
CA ASP A 595 -2.40 21.65 4.07
C ASP A 595 -3.09 22.34 2.86
N TYR A 596 -3.64 21.60 1.90
CA TYR A 596 -4.35 22.22 0.77
C TYR A 596 -5.65 22.90 1.20
N ILE A 597 -6.31 22.30 2.19
CA ILE A 597 -7.54 22.78 2.83
C ILE A 597 -7.26 22.83 4.33
N PRO A 598 -7.70 23.86 5.07
CA PRO A 598 -7.48 23.94 6.50
C PRO A 598 -7.94 22.68 7.24
N VAL A 599 -7.11 22.14 8.14
CA VAL A 599 -7.41 20.95 8.95
C VAL A 599 -7.27 21.28 10.43
N VAL A 600 -8.32 21.00 11.20
CA VAL A 600 -8.30 21.16 12.67
C VAL A 600 -8.65 19.84 13.32
N LEU A 601 -7.80 19.39 14.25
CA LEU A 601 -8.11 18.27 15.14
C LEU A 601 -8.21 18.74 16.57
N GLU A 602 -9.35 18.42 17.18
CA GLU A 602 -9.64 18.70 18.58
C GLU A 602 -9.92 17.41 19.34
N GLU A 603 -9.61 17.48 20.62
CA GLU A 603 -9.91 16.45 21.59
C GLU A 603 -10.97 16.99 22.55
N THR A 604 -12.03 16.22 22.76
CA THR A 604 -13.13 16.61 23.62
C THR A 604 -13.43 15.53 24.65
N GLY A 605 -13.76 15.94 25.86
CA GLY A 605 -14.11 15.01 26.92
C GLY A 605 -14.68 15.70 28.15
N ASN A 606 -15.50 14.94 28.86
CA ASN A 606 -16.06 15.34 30.16
C ASN A 606 -15.37 14.63 31.34
N GLU A 607 -14.50 13.66 31.07
CA GLU A 607 -13.79 12.84 32.07
C GLU A 607 -12.27 12.86 31.85
N ILE A 608 -11.49 12.70 32.92
CA ILE A 608 -10.01 12.62 32.84
C ILE A 608 -9.62 11.46 31.91
N PRO A 609 -8.69 11.64 30.95
CA PRO A 609 -7.69 12.71 30.83
C PRO A 609 -8.10 14.01 30.11
N VAL A 610 -9.31 14.10 29.57
CA VAL A 610 -9.72 15.24 28.75
C VAL A 610 -10.88 15.96 29.41
N LYS A 611 -10.65 17.19 29.87
CA LYS A 611 -11.69 18.04 30.44
C LYS A 611 -11.85 19.29 29.58
N GLY A 612 -12.95 19.36 28.83
CA GLY A 612 -13.23 20.42 27.86
C GLY A 612 -12.72 20.09 26.45
N THR A 613 -12.65 21.11 25.60
CA THR A 613 -12.15 21.00 24.22
C THR A 613 -10.72 21.52 24.15
N ARG A 614 -9.82 20.75 23.54
CA ARG A 614 -8.45 21.16 23.28
C ARG A 614 -8.09 20.88 21.83
N ILE A 615 -7.76 21.93 21.08
CA ILE A 615 -7.12 21.79 19.77
C ILE A 615 -5.70 21.28 20.02
N PHE A 616 -5.28 20.27 19.25
CA PHE A 616 -3.92 19.75 19.32
C PHE A 616 -3.26 19.66 17.93
N CYS A 617 -4.06 19.75 16.86
CA CYS A 617 -3.60 19.94 15.49
C CYS A 617 -4.32 21.12 14.85
N GLN A 618 -3.56 22.03 14.22
CA GLN A 618 -4.10 23.05 13.33
C GLN A 618 -3.18 23.21 12.12
N ARG A 619 -3.72 23.04 10.93
CA ARG A 619 -3.04 23.26 9.65
C ARG A 619 -3.81 24.31 8.88
N ASP A 620 -3.12 25.36 8.47
CA ASP A 620 -3.70 26.43 7.67
C ASP A 620 -3.57 26.10 6.18
N SER A 621 -4.29 26.82 5.30
CA SER A 621 -4.13 26.62 3.86
C SER A 621 -2.73 27.05 3.40
N LEU A 622 -2.10 26.24 2.55
CA LEU A 622 -0.79 26.57 1.96
C LEU A 622 -0.88 27.88 1.15
N ALA A 623 -0.05 28.87 1.50
CA ALA A 623 0.02 30.15 0.79
C ALA A 623 0.71 29.96 -0.57
N LEU A 624 -0.06 29.94 -1.66
CA LEU A 624 0.44 29.73 -3.03
C LEU A 624 0.80 31.05 -3.75
N GLU A 625 0.98 32.15 -3.01
CA GLU A 625 1.10 33.54 -3.53
C GLU A 625 2.36 33.82 -4.39
N LEU A 626 3.35 32.93 -4.42
CA LEU A 626 4.72 33.36 -4.67
C LEU A 626 5.12 33.33 -6.16
N ASN A 627 4.76 34.38 -6.91
CA ASN A 627 5.60 34.78 -8.06
C ASN A 627 6.95 35.33 -7.56
N GLU A 628 6.98 35.95 -6.39
CA GLU A 628 8.21 36.39 -5.72
C GLU A 628 8.53 35.47 -4.55
N PRO A 629 9.79 35.04 -4.36
CA PRO A 629 10.19 34.26 -3.19
C PRO A 629 9.97 35.05 -1.90
N SER A 630 9.48 34.40 -0.85
CA SER A 630 9.50 35.00 0.48
C SER A 630 10.92 34.88 1.04
N ILE A 631 11.57 36.02 1.22
CA ILE A 631 12.98 36.11 1.61
C ILE A 631 13.10 36.95 2.88
N GLY A 632 13.69 36.35 3.92
CA GLY A 632 14.15 37.04 5.11
C GLY A 632 15.66 36.98 5.23
N VAL A 633 16.30 38.11 5.53
CA VAL A 633 17.73 38.17 5.86
C VAL A 633 17.86 38.81 7.23
N ALA A 634 18.53 38.12 8.15
CA ALA A 634 18.80 38.63 9.49
C ALA A 634 20.05 37.96 10.07
N ASP A 635 20.97 38.77 10.61
CA ASP A 635 22.18 38.31 11.32
C ASP A 635 23.01 37.24 10.57
N GLY A 636 23.29 37.49 9.29
CA GLY A 636 24.05 36.59 8.42
C GLY A 636 23.23 35.43 7.84
N ARG A 637 22.04 35.14 8.39
CA ARG A 637 21.16 34.07 7.92
C ARG A 637 20.22 34.59 6.83
N MET A 638 20.08 33.81 5.75
CA MET A 638 19.07 34.03 4.72
C MET A 638 18.08 32.86 4.68
N SER A 639 16.82 33.15 4.91
CA SER A 639 15.70 32.23 4.78
C SER A 639 14.99 32.50 3.46
N VAL A 640 14.92 31.50 2.59
CA VAL A 640 14.24 31.58 1.29
C VAL A 640 13.16 30.52 1.22
N GLU A 641 11.94 30.96 0.91
CA GLU A 641 10.77 30.12 0.74
C GLU A 641 10.20 30.32 -0.67
N THR A 642 10.08 29.24 -1.44
CA THR A 642 9.60 29.35 -2.81
C THR A 642 8.96 28.07 -3.36
N PHE A 643 7.94 28.26 -4.20
CA PHE A 643 7.40 27.20 -5.04
C PHE A 643 8.19 27.11 -6.35
N VAL A 644 8.67 25.91 -6.68
CA VAL A 644 9.42 25.60 -7.90
C VAL A 644 8.51 24.80 -8.83
N LEU A 645 7.90 25.50 -9.78
CA LEU A 645 6.86 24.94 -10.66
C LEU A 645 7.37 23.74 -11.48
N GLU A 646 8.57 23.83 -12.03
CA GLU A 646 9.10 22.84 -12.95
C GLU A 646 9.49 21.53 -12.27
N THR A 647 9.77 21.56 -10.96
CA THR A 647 9.95 20.35 -10.15
C THR A 647 8.67 19.94 -9.42
N GLY A 648 7.65 20.81 -9.41
CA GLY A 648 6.40 20.65 -8.66
C GLY A 648 6.66 20.47 -7.17
N CYS A 649 7.60 21.24 -6.62
CA CYS A 649 8.04 21.16 -5.24
C CYS A 649 7.96 22.53 -4.58
N TYR A 650 7.62 22.54 -3.31
CA TYR A 650 7.75 23.73 -2.47
C TYR A 650 8.96 23.56 -1.56
N ILE A 651 9.88 24.51 -1.56
CA ILE A 651 11.14 24.40 -0.82
C ILE A 651 11.33 25.61 0.11
N TRP A 652 11.81 25.31 1.31
CA TRP A 652 12.31 26.28 2.28
C TRP A 652 13.78 26.00 2.50
N CYS A 653 14.61 27.05 2.50
CA CYS A 653 16.04 26.95 2.71
C CYS A 653 16.49 27.99 3.73
N ASP A 654 17.17 27.54 4.78
CA ASP A 654 17.89 28.38 5.73
C ASP A 654 19.39 28.28 5.43
N ILE A 655 20.00 29.40 5.06
CA ILE A 655 21.39 29.47 4.58
C ILE A 655 22.19 30.34 5.54
N LEU A 656 23.27 29.80 6.12
CA LEU A 656 24.20 30.55 6.98
C LEU A 656 25.61 30.01 6.83
N LEU A 657 26.57 30.93 6.79
CA LEU A 657 27.99 30.63 6.97
C LEU A 657 28.41 31.01 8.39
N GLU A 658 28.67 30.02 9.25
CA GLU A 658 29.19 30.25 10.61
C GLU A 658 30.73 30.34 10.61
N PRO A 659 31.32 31.26 11.39
CA PRO A 659 32.77 31.34 11.55
C PRO A 659 33.33 30.14 12.33
N GLU A 660 34.60 29.80 12.09
CA GLU A 660 35.31 28.70 12.75
C GLU A 660 35.53 28.98 14.25
N TYR A 661 35.00 28.12 15.14
CA TYR A 661 35.21 28.20 16.59
C TYR A 661 36.50 27.48 16.99
N ARG A 662 37.45 28.18 17.64
CA ARG A 662 38.64 27.54 18.23
C ARG A 662 38.26 26.77 19.50
N ILE A 663 38.35 25.45 19.45
CA ILE A 663 38.26 24.61 20.65
C ILE A 663 39.64 24.62 21.35
N GLY A 664 39.81 25.54 22.30
CA GLY A 664 40.94 25.57 23.22
C GLY A 664 41.79 26.85 23.15
N GLY A 665 41.78 27.62 24.24
CA GLY A 665 42.77 28.66 24.55
C GLY A 665 42.41 30.07 24.10
N ASP A 666 42.14 30.92 25.09
CA ASP A 666 42.07 32.39 25.10
C ASP A 666 41.28 33.07 23.97
N GLN A 667 40.11 33.60 24.37
CA GLN A 667 39.41 34.68 23.67
C GLN A 667 40.30 35.93 23.64
N GLU A 668 41.23 36.01 22.70
CA GLU A 668 41.69 37.31 22.22
C GLU A 668 40.68 37.82 21.18
N ASP A 669 40.02 38.93 21.53
CA ASP A 669 39.02 39.65 20.75
C ASP A 669 39.31 39.71 19.24
N GLY A 670 38.37 39.20 18.44
CA GLY A 670 37.97 39.74 17.13
C GLY A 670 39.01 39.83 16.01
N LYS A 671 40.10 39.06 16.01
CA LYS A 671 41.16 39.20 14.99
C LYS A 671 41.03 38.35 13.72
N ASP A 672 40.18 37.33 13.69
CA ASP A 672 40.01 36.45 12.51
C ASP A 672 38.51 36.23 12.17
N ASP A 673 37.63 37.23 12.37
CA ASP A 673 36.16 37.13 12.16
C ASP A 673 35.72 36.83 10.71
N HIS A 674 36.66 36.83 9.75
CA HIS A 674 36.42 36.64 8.31
C HIS A 674 37.28 35.52 7.69
N LEU A 675 37.78 34.58 8.50
CA LEU A 675 38.67 33.50 8.05
C LEU A 675 37.98 32.13 8.03
N TYR A 676 37.99 31.47 6.88
CA TYR A 676 37.35 30.16 6.69
C TYR A 676 38.31 29.12 6.12
N ARG A 677 38.19 27.86 6.56
CA ARG A 677 39.08 26.74 6.14
C ARG A 677 38.30 25.51 5.70
N THR A 678 37.56 24.89 6.62
CA THR A 678 36.91 23.59 6.42
C THR A 678 35.44 23.60 6.83
N VAL A 679 34.70 22.60 6.35
CA VAL A 679 33.29 22.32 6.67
C VAL A 679 33.13 21.53 7.98
N GLN A 680 34.21 21.24 8.72
CA GLN A 680 34.13 20.45 9.97
C GLN A 680 33.31 21.13 11.08
N HIS A 681 33.04 22.44 10.95
CA HIS A 681 32.29 23.25 11.92
C HIS A 681 30.77 23.30 11.65
N LEU A 682 30.20 22.36 10.89
CA LEU A 682 28.75 22.28 10.56
C LEU A 682 27.84 21.99 11.78
N HIS A 683 27.85 22.83 12.81
CA HIS A 683 26.91 22.81 13.94
C HIS A 683 25.55 23.46 13.59
N TYR A 684 25.48 24.16 12.47
CA TYR A 684 24.34 24.98 12.05
C TYR A 684 23.08 24.22 11.60
N MET A 685 23.11 22.89 11.47
CA MET A 685 21.93 22.10 11.11
C MET A 685 20.91 22.05 12.26
N ARG A 686 20.15 23.15 12.42
CA ARG A 686 19.16 23.33 13.48
C ARG A 686 18.05 22.28 13.41
N TYR A 687 17.73 21.81 12.21
CA TYR A 687 16.47 21.11 11.96
C TYR A 687 16.58 19.78 11.21
N GLY A 688 17.69 19.51 10.55
CA GLY A 688 18.06 18.17 10.09
C GLY A 688 17.27 17.66 8.88
N ASN A 689 17.08 18.51 7.86
CA ASN A 689 16.56 18.17 6.53
C ASN A 689 15.22 17.40 6.52
N SER A 690 14.13 18.09 6.21
CA SER A 690 12.78 17.51 6.29
C SER A 690 12.13 17.31 4.92
N VAL A 691 11.50 16.15 4.74
CA VAL A 691 10.71 15.83 3.54
C VAL A 691 9.23 15.77 3.89
N PHE A 692 8.44 16.46 3.09
CA PHE A 692 7.00 16.41 3.10
C PHE A 692 6.52 15.87 1.76
N PHE A 693 5.45 15.10 1.77
CA PHE A 693 4.69 14.76 0.58
C PHE A 693 3.29 15.30 0.77
N ARG A 694 2.87 16.22 -0.09
CA ARG A 694 1.55 16.87 -0.01
C ARG A 694 1.23 17.40 1.39
N ASN A 695 2.21 18.10 1.97
CA ASN A 695 2.17 18.70 3.30
C ASN A 695 2.22 17.74 4.50
N ILE A 696 2.29 16.42 4.27
CA ILE A 696 2.44 15.41 5.31
C ILE A 696 3.92 15.08 5.50
N TYR A 697 4.38 15.05 6.75
CA TYR A 697 5.75 14.75 7.09
C TYR A 697 6.07 13.27 6.83
N VAL A 698 7.14 13.02 6.07
CA VAL A 698 7.63 11.68 5.73
C VAL A 698 8.74 11.30 6.73
N ARG A 699 8.39 10.45 7.71
CA ARG A 699 9.29 10.04 8.80
C ARG A 699 10.39 9.06 8.31
N HIS A 700 11.65 9.46 8.48
CA HIS A 700 12.87 8.61 8.41
C HIS A 700 13.63 8.48 7.07
N ASP A 701 13.52 9.40 6.11
CA ASP A 701 14.26 9.25 4.82
C ASP A 701 15.57 9.99 4.64
N VAL A 702 15.91 10.94 5.51
CA VAL A 702 17.12 11.73 5.27
C VAL A 702 18.00 11.72 6.50
N SER A 703 18.84 10.68 6.59
CA SER A 703 20.12 10.85 7.27
C SER A 703 20.85 11.99 6.52
N SER A 704 21.29 13.02 7.22
CA SER A 704 22.09 14.12 6.65
C SER A 704 23.27 13.64 5.80
N ARG A 705 23.76 12.41 6.06
CA ARG A 705 24.84 11.75 5.30
C ARG A 705 24.43 11.21 3.92
N ILE A 706 23.13 11.13 3.60
CA ILE A 706 22.65 10.71 2.26
C ILE A 706 22.96 11.78 1.21
N PHE A 707 23.15 13.03 1.65
CA PHE A 707 23.68 14.12 0.84
C PHE A 707 25.16 14.35 1.16
N SER A 708 26.02 13.35 0.88
CA SER A 708 27.37 13.68 0.39
C SER A 708 27.23 14.21 -1.05
N SER A 709 26.41 15.25 -1.25
CA SER A 709 26.42 15.94 -2.53
C SER A 709 27.83 16.45 -2.69
N LYS A 710 28.44 16.14 -3.83
CA LYS A 710 29.88 16.33 -4.08
C LYS A 710 30.24 17.81 -4.33
N SER A 711 29.49 18.70 -3.67
CA SER A 711 29.38 20.14 -3.80
C SER A 711 29.25 20.66 -2.37
N ILE A 712 30.01 21.70 -2.03
CA ILE A 712 30.07 22.18 -0.65
C ILE A 712 28.84 23.03 -0.27
N ILE A 713 28.20 23.70 -1.24
CA ILE A 713 27.04 24.58 -1.02
C ILE A 713 25.90 23.90 -0.23
N PRO A 714 25.39 22.70 -0.60
CA PRO A 714 24.30 22.06 0.14
C PRO A 714 24.62 21.74 1.61
N ALA A 715 25.91 21.67 2.00
CA ALA A 715 26.28 21.45 3.39
C ALA A 715 25.90 22.65 4.29
N PHE A 716 25.81 23.85 3.73
CA PHE A 716 25.46 25.10 4.43
C PHE A 716 23.99 25.50 4.32
N ILE A 717 23.15 24.61 3.76
CA ILE A 717 21.73 24.85 3.55
C ILE A 717 20.92 23.83 4.36
N ASP A 718 20.22 24.29 5.39
CA ASP A 718 19.20 23.47 6.05
C ASP A 718 17.90 23.64 5.26
N TRP A 719 17.36 22.54 4.75
CA TRP A 719 16.23 22.60 3.82
C TRP A 719 15.03 21.78 4.29
N ARG A 720 13.86 22.26 3.89
CA ARG A 720 12.60 21.53 3.92
C ARG A 720 12.07 21.49 2.50
N ILE A 721 11.63 20.34 2.04
CA ILE A 721 11.00 20.21 0.72
C ILE A 721 9.66 19.50 0.84
N ASN A 722 8.68 19.99 0.12
CA ASN A 722 7.35 19.41 0.01
C ASN A 722 7.10 19.00 -1.45
N LEU A 723 6.98 17.69 -1.65
CA LEU A 723 6.72 17.07 -2.93
C LEU A 723 5.21 17.16 -3.20
N LEU A 724 4.82 18.03 -4.13
CA LEU A 724 3.42 18.26 -4.49
C LEU A 724 3.06 17.57 -5.80
N SER A 725 4.04 17.39 -6.68
CA SER A 725 3.92 16.62 -7.92
C SER A 725 4.16 15.12 -7.69
N ASP A 726 3.60 14.31 -8.57
CA ASP A 726 3.69 12.84 -8.64
C ASP A 726 2.65 12.05 -7.82
N ASP A 727 2.55 10.77 -8.21
CA ASP A 727 1.64 9.79 -7.63
C ASP A 727 2.22 9.26 -6.31
N ALA A 728 1.41 9.24 -5.26
CA ALA A 728 1.80 8.75 -3.94
C ALA A 728 2.35 7.31 -3.99
N ASP A 729 1.92 6.47 -4.93
CA ASP A 729 2.36 5.08 -5.07
C ASP A 729 3.70 4.92 -5.76
N LYS A 730 4.18 5.97 -6.44
CA LYS A 730 5.55 6.05 -6.94
C LYS A 730 6.48 6.64 -5.90
N VAL A 731 5.96 7.55 -5.06
CA VAL A 731 6.77 8.33 -4.13
C VAL A 731 6.92 7.63 -2.78
N LEU A 732 5.83 7.15 -2.18
CA LEU A 732 5.80 6.68 -0.80
C LEU A 732 5.73 5.15 -0.68
N SER A 733 6.33 4.63 0.39
CA SER A 733 6.16 3.24 0.83
C SER A 733 4.70 2.94 1.18
N ILE A 734 4.36 1.65 1.31
CA ILE A 734 2.99 1.21 1.70
C ILE A 734 2.57 1.80 3.06
N SER A 735 3.51 1.96 3.99
CA SER A 735 3.28 2.59 5.30
C SER A 735 3.07 4.11 5.22
N ARG A 736 3.31 4.72 4.04
CA ARG A 736 3.22 6.16 3.74
C ARG A 736 3.99 7.05 4.72
N ASP A 737 5.01 6.50 5.36
CA ASP A 737 5.90 7.23 6.25
C ASP A 737 7.30 7.36 5.66
N ARG A 738 7.61 6.67 4.55
CA ARG A 738 8.91 6.73 3.88
C ARG A 738 8.78 6.88 2.37
N LEU A 739 9.84 7.33 1.71
CA LEU A 739 10.06 7.33 0.27
C LEU A 739 10.39 5.91 -0.20
N GLN A 740 9.92 5.52 -1.38
CA GLN A 740 10.33 4.26 -1.99
C GLN A 740 11.79 4.33 -2.46
N ASP A 741 12.50 3.20 -2.37
CA ASP A 741 13.93 3.13 -2.73
C ASP A 741 14.17 3.48 -4.21
N ASN A 742 13.27 3.09 -5.10
CA ASN A 742 13.31 3.43 -6.54
C ASN A 742 13.08 4.93 -6.82
N TYR A 743 12.42 5.67 -5.92
CA TYR A 743 12.13 7.10 -6.09
C TYR A 743 13.25 8.00 -5.57
N ARG A 744 14.15 7.49 -4.72
CA ARG A 744 15.22 8.27 -4.08
C ARG A 744 16.13 9.00 -5.08
N GLY A 745 16.42 8.38 -6.23
CA GLY A 745 17.20 9.02 -7.30
C GLY A 745 16.50 10.27 -7.85
N LEU A 746 15.23 10.14 -8.23
CA LEU A 746 14.42 11.24 -8.74
C LEU A 746 14.19 12.33 -7.68
N PHE A 747 14.00 11.94 -6.42
CA PHE A 747 13.89 12.88 -5.30
C PHE A 747 15.13 13.78 -5.18
N ARG A 748 16.34 13.20 -5.22
CA ARG A 748 17.57 13.99 -5.16
C ARG A 748 17.68 14.98 -6.30
N ASP A 749 17.37 14.55 -7.53
CA ASP A 749 17.42 15.43 -8.70
C ASP A 749 16.44 16.61 -8.56
N LYS A 750 15.24 16.35 -8.05
CA LYS A 750 14.26 17.40 -7.75
C LYS A 750 14.76 18.37 -6.69
N LEU A 751 15.37 17.88 -5.62
CA LEU A 751 15.91 18.71 -4.55
C LEU A 751 17.07 19.59 -5.05
N GLU A 752 18.06 19.01 -5.75
CA GLU A 752 19.20 19.76 -6.28
C GLU A 752 18.76 20.89 -7.22
N ASN A 753 17.83 20.60 -8.14
CA ASN A 753 17.27 21.61 -9.04
C ASN A 753 16.49 22.70 -8.27
N SER A 754 15.75 22.30 -7.23
CA SER A 754 15.02 23.24 -6.38
C SER A 754 15.97 24.15 -5.61
N ILE A 755 17.03 23.62 -5.00
CA ILE A 755 18.08 24.39 -4.32
C ILE A 755 18.77 25.35 -5.29
N GLN A 756 19.16 24.88 -6.48
CA GLN A 756 19.80 25.73 -7.49
C GLN A 756 18.92 26.94 -7.84
N LYS A 757 17.62 26.73 -8.05
CA LYS A 757 16.67 27.82 -8.35
C LYS A 757 16.46 28.76 -7.17
N THR A 758 16.38 28.22 -5.96
CA THR A 758 16.32 29.01 -4.73
C THR A 758 17.54 29.90 -4.57
N MET A 759 18.75 29.39 -4.86
CA MET A 759 19.98 30.18 -4.83
C MET A 759 19.97 31.30 -5.88
N LYS A 760 19.50 31.04 -7.11
CA LYS A 760 19.36 32.09 -8.15
C LYS A 760 18.40 33.20 -7.72
N LYS A 761 17.24 32.82 -7.15
CA LYS A 761 16.28 33.78 -6.59
C LYS A 761 16.87 34.59 -5.43
N GLY A 762 17.68 33.97 -4.59
CA GLY A 762 18.43 34.67 -3.54
C GLY A 762 19.43 35.68 -4.11
N ILE A 763 20.16 35.32 -5.17
CA ILE A 763 21.07 36.23 -5.90
C ILE A 763 20.29 37.42 -6.47
N ASP A 764 19.15 37.17 -7.13
CA ASP A 764 18.30 38.23 -7.70
C ASP A 764 17.82 39.21 -6.61
N TYR A 765 17.43 38.69 -5.45
CA TYR A 765 17.06 39.52 -4.30
C TYR A 765 18.22 40.39 -3.80
N LEU A 766 19.42 39.80 -3.61
CA LEU A 766 20.59 40.54 -3.16
C LEU A 766 21.01 41.63 -4.17
N LEU A 767 20.81 41.39 -5.47
CA LEU A 767 21.06 42.37 -6.53
C LEU A 767 20.02 43.50 -6.55
N ALA A 768 18.75 43.19 -6.33
CA ALA A 768 17.66 44.17 -6.31
C ALA A 768 17.70 45.04 -5.04
N GLN A 769 18.02 44.43 -3.90
CA GLN A 769 18.01 45.04 -2.58
C GLN A 769 19.30 44.65 -1.86
N ARG A 770 20.39 45.40 -2.07
CA ARG A 770 21.66 45.19 -1.37
C ARG A 770 21.41 45.17 0.15
N ASN A 771 21.40 43.99 0.74
CA ASN A 771 21.15 43.79 2.16
C ASN A 771 22.49 43.58 2.90
N PRO A 772 22.90 44.48 3.81
CA PRO A 772 24.16 44.35 4.55
C PRO A 772 24.10 43.30 5.66
N GLU A 773 22.90 42.89 6.11
CA GLU A 773 22.74 41.90 7.17
C GLU A 773 23.14 40.49 6.73
N ILE A 774 23.37 40.25 5.43
CA ILE A 774 23.84 38.96 4.91
C ILE A 774 25.27 38.60 5.35
N LYS A 775 26.09 39.59 5.75
CA LYS A 775 27.48 39.41 6.21
C LYS A 775 28.29 38.48 5.27
N ASP A 776 29.11 37.60 5.82
CA ASP A 776 30.01 36.71 5.08
C ASP A 776 29.29 35.56 4.37
N THR A 777 28.03 35.28 4.72
CA THR A 777 27.19 34.28 4.02
C THR A 777 27.03 34.61 2.53
N VAL A 778 27.27 35.87 2.13
CA VAL A 778 27.36 36.26 0.71
C VAL A 778 28.41 35.45 -0.06
N LEU A 779 29.42 34.89 0.60
CA LEU A 779 30.40 33.97 0.01
C LEU A 779 29.71 32.78 -0.68
N LEU A 780 28.72 32.17 -0.02
CA LEU A 780 28.00 31.01 -0.54
C LEU A 780 27.19 31.35 -1.79
N PHE A 781 26.60 32.55 -1.82
CA PHE A 781 25.89 33.07 -3.00
C PHE A 781 26.83 33.46 -4.13
N TYR A 782 28.02 33.95 -3.81
CA TYR A 782 29.05 34.26 -4.79
C TYR A 782 29.63 32.99 -5.43
N GLU A 783 29.93 31.97 -4.63
CA GLU A 783 30.31 30.65 -5.14
C GLU A 783 29.19 30.04 -5.99
N ALA A 784 27.93 30.08 -5.53
CA ALA A 784 26.78 29.63 -6.31
C ALA A 784 26.62 30.39 -7.64
N ALA A 785 26.81 31.71 -7.64
CA ALA A 785 26.77 32.53 -8.84
C ALA A 785 27.81 32.07 -9.87
N ILE A 786 29.03 31.76 -9.42
CA ILE A 786 30.11 31.23 -10.27
C ILE A 786 29.70 29.87 -10.83
N GLN A 787 29.38 28.92 -9.97
CA GLN A 787 29.06 27.54 -10.36
C GLN A 787 27.83 27.45 -11.28
N TYR A 788 26.83 28.33 -11.10
CA TYR A 788 25.61 28.35 -11.91
C TYR A 788 25.68 29.33 -13.10
N ARG A 789 26.82 30.00 -13.31
CA ARG A 789 27.03 31.01 -14.36
C ARG A 789 25.96 32.10 -14.35
N TYR A 790 25.61 32.59 -13.17
CA TYR A 790 24.45 33.47 -12.95
C TYR A 790 24.85 34.77 -12.24
N CYS A 791 24.74 35.90 -12.94
CA CYS A 791 24.94 37.26 -12.41
C CYS A 791 26.24 37.53 -11.62
N VAL A 792 27.33 36.81 -11.92
CA VAL A 792 28.60 36.83 -11.17
C VAL A 792 29.20 38.23 -11.05
N GLU A 793 29.31 38.95 -12.17
CA GLU A 793 29.97 40.26 -12.20
C GLU A 793 29.18 41.34 -11.45
N GLN A 794 27.84 41.30 -11.55
CA GLN A 794 26.99 42.23 -10.83
C GLN A 794 27.07 42.00 -9.32
N LEU A 795 27.00 40.73 -8.88
CA LEU A 795 27.04 40.39 -7.45
C LEU A 795 28.40 40.75 -6.84
N GLN A 796 29.50 40.44 -7.54
CA GLN A 796 30.84 40.82 -7.09
C GLN A 796 31.00 42.33 -6.97
N LYS A 797 30.52 43.09 -7.95
CA LYS A 797 30.62 44.56 -7.93
C LYS A 797 29.85 45.15 -6.74
N LEU A 798 28.68 44.60 -6.43
CA LEU A 798 27.79 45.09 -5.38
C LEU A 798 28.28 44.80 -3.96
N TYR A 799 28.92 43.64 -3.77
CA TYR A 799 29.43 43.15 -2.48
C TYR A 799 30.96 43.15 -2.38
N SER A 800 31.65 43.91 -3.23
CA SER A 800 33.11 43.92 -3.27
C SER A 800 33.74 44.37 -1.95
N ASP A 801 33.05 45.19 -1.16
CA ASP A 801 33.52 45.66 0.15
C ASP A 801 33.52 44.55 1.20
N VAL A 802 32.56 43.62 1.14
CA VAL A 802 32.47 42.46 2.02
C VAL A 802 33.43 41.36 1.54
N LEU A 803 33.35 40.99 0.26
CA LEU A 803 34.13 39.89 -0.33
C LEU A 803 35.66 40.08 -0.24
N LYS A 804 36.14 41.33 -0.18
CA LYS A 804 37.58 41.64 -0.02
C LYS A 804 38.13 41.33 1.37
N ASN A 805 37.27 41.34 2.39
CA ASN A 805 37.67 41.13 3.78
C ASN A 805 37.65 39.64 4.14
N ILE A 806 37.01 38.79 3.33
CA ILE A 806 36.95 37.34 3.51
C ILE A 806 38.29 36.71 3.11
N HIS A 807 38.88 35.98 4.06
CA HIS A 807 40.11 35.24 3.91
C HIS A 807 39.82 33.74 3.91
N ILE A 808 40.47 33.01 3.02
CA ILE A 808 40.33 31.56 2.87
C ILE A 808 41.67 30.91 3.19
N GLY A 809 41.70 30.10 4.24
CA GLY A 809 42.84 29.31 4.69
C GLY A 809 42.70 27.85 4.27
N GLY A 810 43.41 26.94 4.93
CA GLY A 810 43.40 25.51 4.60
C GLY A 810 44.36 25.10 3.47
N TYR A 811 45.11 26.05 2.90
CA TYR A 811 46.13 25.78 1.89
C TYR A 811 47.51 25.64 2.52
N TYR A 812 47.97 24.42 2.76
CA TYR A 812 49.28 24.17 3.37
C TYR A 812 50.33 23.92 2.29
N ILE A 813 51.45 24.66 2.29
CA ILE A 813 52.52 24.45 1.30
C ILE A 813 53.18 23.09 1.55
N HIS A 814 53.29 22.26 0.51
CA HIS A 814 53.76 20.87 0.62
C HIS A 814 55.15 20.75 1.29
N ASP A 815 56.09 21.61 0.92
CA ASP A 815 57.47 21.53 1.40
C ASP A 815 57.64 22.04 2.83
N THR A 816 56.94 23.13 3.20
CA THR A 816 57.14 23.81 4.49
C THR A 816 56.05 23.52 5.52
N LYS A 817 54.94 22.92 5.10
CA LYS A 817 53.69 22.73 5.87
C LYS A 817 53.11 24.03 6.43
N GLN A 818 53.55 25.19 5.94
CA GLN A 818 53.02 26.48 6.36
C GLN A 818 51.68 26.75 5.69
N GLU A 819 50.69 27.21 6.47
CA GLU A 819 49.41 27.66 5.95
C GLU A 819 49.58 28.97 5.17
N ARG A 820 49.03 29.00 3.96
CA ARG A 820 48.84 30.20 3.17
C ARG A 820 47.37 30.60 3.16
N LYS A 821 47.10 31.83 3.57
CA LYS A 821 45.77 32.45 3.51
C LYS A 821 45.67 33.32 2.26
N PHE A 822 44.55 33.24 1.56
CA PHE A 822 44.26 34.07 0.39
C PHE A 822 43.05 34.95 0.65
N THR A 823 43.03 36.15 0.07
CA THR A 823 41.76 36.87 -0.06
C THR A 823 40.90 36.21 -1.15
N LEU A 824 39.57 36.29 -1.03
CA LEU A 824 38.68 35.66 -2.01
C LEU A 824 38.92 36.13 -3.45
N LEU A 825 39.29 37.39 -3.65
CA LEU A 825 39.59 37.94 -4.97
C LEU A 825 40.90 37.40 -5.57
N GLU A 826 41.90 37.05 -4.75
CA GLU A 826 43.15 36.44 -5.22
C GLU A 826 42.94 35.02 -5.74
N LEU A 827 41.95 34.30 -5.21
CA LEU A 827 41.62 32.95 -5.66
C LEU A 827 40.85 32.93 -6.97
N ARG A 828 40.21 34.04 -7.36
CA ARG A 828 39.40 34.11 -8.59
C ARG A 828 40.27 33.79 -9.81
N ARG A 829 39.92 32.69 -10.51
CA ARG A 829 40.62 32.18 -11.71
C ARG A 829 42.11 31.85 -11.48
N LYS A 830 42.56 31.78 -10.23
CA LYS A 830 43.92 31.35 -9.92
C LYS A 830 43.98 29.84 -10.09
N LYS A 831 44.95 29.36 -10.88
CA LYS A 831 45.23 27.94 -10.98
C LYS A 831 46.12 27.53 -9.81
N MET A 832 45.61 26.64 -8.98
CA MET A 832 46.30 26.14 -7.79
C MET A 832 46.84 24.74 -8.06
N CYS A 833 48.06 24.48 -7.63
CA CYS A 833 48.75 23.21 -7.83
C CYS A 833 48.75 22.42 -6.52
N PHE A 834 48.18 21.22 -6.53
CA PHE A 834 48.08 20.36 -5.35
C PHE A 834 48.93 19.11 -5.52
N PHE A 835 49.65 18.77 -4.45
CA PHE A 835 50.41 17.54 -4.34
C PHE A 835 49.47 16.37 -4.04
N ILE A 836 49.56 15.32 -4.86
CA ILE A 836 48.77 14.10 -4.69
C ILE A 836 49.61 12.98 -4.11
N ALA A 837 50.65 12.56 -4.84
CA ALA A 837 51.46 11.39 -4.47
C ALA A 837 52.88 11.50 -5.01
N ASN A 838 53.82 10.81 -4.35
CA ASN A 838 55.17 10.61 -4.87
C ASN A 838 55.18 9.47 -5.90
N ILE A 839 55.99 9.60 -6.94
CA ILE A 839 56.22 8.58 -7.95
C ILE A 839 57.61 8.00 -7.70
N SER A 840 57.67 6.74 -7.29
CA SER A 840 58.91 6.05 -6.94
C SER A 840 59.62 5.53 -8.19
N PRO A 841 60.68 6.20 -8.70
CA PRO A 841 61.25 5.88 -10.01
C PRO A 841 62.00 4.55 -9.98
N GLU A 842 62.49 4.12 -8.82
CA GLU A 842 63.18 2.85 -8.60
C GLU A 842 62.41 1.61 -9.07
N TYR A 843 61.08 1.68 -9.17
CA TYR A 843 60.23 0.60 -9.66
C TYR A 843 59.92 0.67 -11.17
N LEU A 844 60.42 1.69 -11.87
CA LEU A 844 60.23 1.89 -13.31
C LEU A 844 61.38 1.29 -14.13
N SER A 845 61.05 0.74 -15.29
CA SER A 845 61.98 0.37 -16.34
C SER A 845 62.77 1.58 -16.83
N SER A 846 63.93 1.34 -17.44
CA SER A 846 64.72 2.40 -18.07
C SER A 846 63.92 3.18 -19.12
N THR A 847 63.06 2.48 -19.88
CA THR A 847 62.18 3.09 -20.88
C THR A 847 61.14 4.01 -20.25
N THR A 848 60.47 3.58 -19.19
CA THR A 848 59.48 4.43 -18.51
C THR A 848 60.12 5.56 -17.71
N LYS A 849 61.31 5.36 -17.13
CA LYS A 849 62.10 6.46 -16.53
C LYS A 849 62.41 7.55 -17.55
N CYS A 850 62.89 7.16 -18.73
CA CYS A 850 63.18 8.10 -19.81
C CYS A 850 61.92 8.83 -20.28
N LEU A 851 60.78 8.13 -20.39
CA LEU A 851 59.49 8.74 -20.70
C LEU A 851 59.04 9.73 -19.60
N LEU A 852 59.13 9.33 -18.34
CA LEU A 852 58.77 10.14 -17.17
C LEU A 852 59.65 11.40 -17.08
N GLU A 853 60.96 11.27 -17.26
CA GLU A 853 61.93 12.38 -17.30
C GLU A 853 61.62 13.36 -18.43
N LYS A 854 61.21 12.85 -19.60
CA LYS A 854 60.87 13.68 -20.76
C LYS A 854 59.54 14.42 -20.60
N GLU A 855 58.56 13.81 -19.94
CA GLU A 855 57.21 14.36 -19.76
C GLU A 855 57.04 15.18 -18.48
N ALA A 856 57.96 15.05 -17.50
CA ALA A 856 57.85 15.77 -16.24
C ALA A 856 58.14 17.27 -16.41
N GLU A 857 57.27 18.10 -15.83
CA GLU A 857 57.47 19.56 -15.77
C GLU A 857 58.38 19.89 -14.58
N ASP A 858 59.31 20.84 -14.76
CA ASP A 858 60.08 21.39 -13.63
C ASP A 858 59.14 22.21 -12.72
N ILE A 859 59.07 21.82 -11.45
CA ILE A 859 58.21 22.46 -10.45
C ILE A 859 59.03 23.19 -9.37
N SER A 860 60.34 23.34 -9.54
CA SER A 860 61.22 23.92 -8.52
C SER A 860 60.84 25.35 -8.09
N GLU A 861 60.19 26.11 -8.98
CA GLU A 861 59.69 27.46 -8.71
C GLU A 861 58.16 27.52 -8.47
N ARG A 862 57.46 26.38 -8.50
CA ARG A 862 56.00 26.32 -8.29
C ARG A 862 55.65 26.00 -6.86
N GLU A 863 54.76 26.81 -6.28
CA GLU A 863 54.15 26.49 -5.00
C GLU A 863 53.13 25.36 -5.16
N CYS A 864 53.39 24.24 -4.51
CA CYS A 864 52.48 23.10 -4.42
C CYS A 864 51.86 23.04 -3.03
N TYR A 865 50.56 22.77 -2.94
CA TYR A 865 49.83 22.66 -1.68
C TYR A 865 49.51 21.20 -1.34
N ASP A 866 49.54 20.86 -0.05
CA ASP A 866 49.14 19.55 0.44
C ASP A 866 47.64 19.32 0.28
N ASN A 867 47.31 18.09 -0.11
CA ASN A 867 45.96 17.53 0.02
C ASN A 867 45.77 16.79 1.37
N LYS A 868 46.60 17.10 2.39
CA LYS A 868 46.62 16.42 3.70
C LYS A 868 46.34 17.38 4.88
N PRO A 869 45.63 16.94 5.94
CA PRO A 869 44.99 15.62 6.08
C PRO A 869 43.93 15.39 4.99
N GLU A 870 43.69 14.12 4.63
CA GLU A 870 42.86 13.74 3.48
C GLU A 870 41.55 14.54 3.48
N GLY A 871 41.29 15.25 2.38
CA GLY A 871 40.01 15.94 2.21
C GLY A 871 40.07 17.42 1.84
N LEU A 872 41.13 17.98 1.24
CA LEU A 872 41.04 19.38 0.79
C LEU A 872 39.93 19.54 -0.27
N PHE A 873 39.80 18.61 -1.21
CA PHE A 873 38.72 18.68 -2.19
C PHE A 873 37.33 18.46 -1.57
N THR A 874 37.27 18.12 -0.27
CA THR A 874 36.12 17.42 0.29
C THR A 874 35.56 18.02 1.57
N GLU A 875 36.45 18.45 2.42
CA GLU A 875 36.22 19.11 3.69
C GLU A 875 36.55 20.60 3.62
N HIS A 876 37.10 21.15 2.52
CA HIS A 876 37.40 22.58 2.41
C HIS A 876 36.13 23.44 2.23
N ILE A 877 36.18 24.71 2.62
CA ILE A 877 35.03 25.63 2.56
C ILE A 877 34.60 26.02 1.13
N LEU A 878 35.54 25.99 0.18
CA LEU A 878 35.31 26.26 -1.24
C LEU A 878 35.45 25.00 -2.07
N SER A 879 34.65 24.89 -3.13
CA SER A 879 34.81 23.86 -4.16
C SER A 879 36.04 24.15 -5.03
N HIS A 880 36.76 23.11 -5.44
CA HIS A 880 37.86 23.21 -6.39
C HIS A 880 37.62 22.29 -7.58
N CYS A 881 37.75 22.81 -8.80
CA CYS A 881 37.62 22.04 -10.05
C CYS A 881 39.00 21.65 -10.59
N PRO A 882 39.41 20.37 -10.53
CA PRO A 882 40.54 19.83 -11.28
C PRO A 882 40.41 20.11 -12.78
N ILE A 883 41.48 20.65 -13.38
CA ILE A 883 41.55 20.91 -14.82
C ILE A 883 42.67 20.11 -15.50
N ARG A 884 43.72 19.72 -14.75
CA ARG A 884 44.89 19.08 -15.34
C ARG A 884 45.66 18.19 -14.36
N TYR A 885 45.98 16.96 -14.76
CA TYR A 885 46.94 16.10 -14.09
C TYR A 885 48.26 16.05 -14.85
N PHE A 886 49.36 16.20 -14.13
CA PHE A 886 50.69 16.18 -14.70
C PHE A 886 51.73 15.66 -13.71
N VAL A 887 52.89 15.27 -14.23
CA VAL A 887 54.03 14.83 -13.43
C VAL A 887 54.94 16.04 -13.22
N GLY A 888 55.24 16.35 -11.95
CA GLY A 888 56.24 17.34 -11.58
C GLY A 888 57.58 16.69 -11.25
N ARG A 889 58.68 17.38 -11.56
CA ARG A 889 60.05 17.02 -11.18
C ARG A 889 60.67 18.13 -10.35
N GLN A 890 61.21 17.76 -9.19
CA GLN A 890 62.00 18.64 -8.34
C GLN A 890 63.24 17.85 -7.90
N ASN A 891 64.43 18.29 -8.34
CA ASN A 891 65.66 17.50 -8.21
C ASN A 891 65.50 16.09 -8.85
N ASP A 892 65.81 15.03 -8.10
CA ASP A 892 65.67 13.62 -8.51
C ASP A 892 64.32 12.98 -8.10
N LYS A 893 63.35 13.79 -7.63
CA LYS A 893 62.04 13.30 -7.20
C LYS A 893 60.96 13.64 -8.22
N PHE A 894 60.05 12.68 -8.43
CA PHE A 894 58.88 12.82 -9.29
C PHE A 894 57.62 12.75 -8.44
N SER A 895 56.65 13.59 -8.76
CA SER A 895 55.40 13.68 -8.01
C SER A 895 54.21 13.85 -8.95
N LEU A 896 53.08 13.22 -8.60
CA LEU A 896 51.79 13.43 -9.23
C LEU A 896 51.17 14.72 -8.67
N LEU A 897 50.83 15.64 -9.56
CA LEU A 897 50.24 16.93 -9.24
C LEU A 897 48.91 17.10 -9.97
N VAL A 898 48.00 17.85 -9.35
CA VAL A 898 46.76 18.31 -9.97
C VAL A 898 46.68 19.83 -9.94
N GLU A 899 46.38 20.41 -11.09
CA GLU A 899 46.04 21.83 -11.21
C GLU A 899 44.51 21.96 -11.11
N ALA A 900 44.02 22.79 -10.19
CA ALA A 900 42.60 23.02 -9.98
C ALA A 900 42.27 24.52 -9.83
N ILE A 901 41.02 24.87 -10.17
CA ILE A 901 40.50 26.24 -10.05
C ILE A 901 39.55 26.32 -8.84
N PRO A 902 39.80 27.16 -7.84
CA PRO A 902 38.88 27.40 -6.72
C PRO A 902 37.56 28.04 -7.18
N LEU A 903 36.50 27.86 -6.39
CA LEU A 903 35.11 28.34 -6.61
C LEU A 903 34.39 27.70 -7.80
N GLU A 904 35.09 26.90 -8.59
CA GLU A 904 34.57 26.25 -9.78
C GLU A 904 34.18 24.81 -9.49
N ILE A 905 33.22 24.32 -10.28
CA ILE A 905 32.89 22.90 -10.37
C ILE A 905 33.13 22.44 -11.80
N TYR A 906 33.28 21.13 -11.98
CA TYR A 906 33.49 20.59 -13.31
C TYR A 906 32.25 20.68 -14.19
N HIS A 907 32.43 21.27 -15.36
CA HIS A 907 31.43 21.41 -16.41
C HIS A 907 31.88 20.59 -17.64
N PRO A 908 31.40 19.35 -17.80
CA PRO A 908 31.86 18.41 -18.83
C PRO A 908 31.66 18.93 -20.26
N ASP A 909 30.64 19.76 -20.46
CA ASP A 909 30.31 20.33 -21.77
C ASP A 909 31.24 21.51 -22.16
N GLU A 910 32.04 22.02 -21.22
CA GLU A 910 32.89 23.21 -21.40
C GLU A 910 34.39 22.93 -21.20
N PHE A 911 34.75 22.09 -20.21
CA PHE A 911 36.13 21.80 -19.85
C PHE A 911 36.28 20.33 -19.45
N ALA A 912 37.07 19.56 -20.20
CA ALA A 912 37.46 18.21 -19.80
C ALA A 912 38.84 18.19 -19.14
N ILE A 913 39.08 17.17 -18.31
CA ILE A 913 40.35 17.05 -17.58
C ILE A 913 41.46 16.74 -18.59
N GLU A 914 42.52 17.55 -18.56
CA GLU A 914 43.72 17.27 -19.33
C GLU A 914 44.64 16.30 -18.57
N ILE A 915 44.97 15.16 -19.18
CA ILE A 915 46.04 14.27 -18.70
C ILE A 915 47.24 14.46 -19.63
N LYS A 916 48.23 15.25 -19.18
CA LYS A 916 49.35 15.69 -20.03
C LYS A 916 50.44 14.64 -20.29
N SER A 917 50.44 13.57 -19.52
CA SER A 917 51.50 12.57 -19.56
C SER A 917 50.97 11.25 -20.11
N MET A 918 51.65 10.69 -21.10
CA MET A 918 51.35 9.35 -21.62
C MET A 918 51.53 8.31 -20.52
N PHE A 919 52.50 8.52 -19.63
CA PHE A 919 52.66 7.71 -18.42
C PHE A 919 51.37 7.73 -17.57
N LEU A 920 50.82 8.90 -17.25
CA LEU A 920 49.56 8.99 -16.49
C LEU A 920 48.36 8.39 -17.22
N PHE A 921 48.22 8.65 -18.52
CA PHE A 921 47.13 8.08 -19.34
C PHE A 921 47.20 6.55 -19.37
N ARG A 922 48.40 5.96 -19.48
CA ARG A 922 48.62 4.51 -19.38
C ARG A 922 48.15 3.95 -18.04
N HIS A 923 48.48 4.63 -16.95
CA HIS A 923 48.05 4.24 -15.60
C HIS A 923 46.52 4.29 -15.43
N VAL A 924 45.84 5.30 -15.99
CA VAL A 924 44.35 5.37 -16.03
C VAL A 924 43.76 4.17 -16.75
N VAL A 925 44.26 3.88 -17.95
CA VAL A 925 43.78 2.77 -18.79
C VAL A 925 43.96 1.43 -18.08
N LEU A 926 45.19 1.08 -17.69
CA LEU A 926 45.51 -0.21 -17.07
C LEU A 926 44.74 -0.45 -15.78
N SER A 927 44.58 0.59 -14.96
CA SER A 927 43.84 0.46 -13.71
C SER A 927 42.34 0.28 -13.92
N SER A 928 41.78 0.88 -14.98
CA SER A 928 40.38 0.65 -15.38
C SER A 928 40.17 -0.82 -15.77
N PHE A 929 41.06 -1.37 -16.60
CA PHE A 929 41.06 -2.80 -16.96
C PHE A 929 41.22 -3.72 -15.73
N ARG A 930 42.14 -3.39 -14.80
CA ARG A 930 42.34 -4.15 -13.55
C ARG A 930 41.07 -4.23 -12.71
N LYS A 931 40.38 -3.10 -12.52
CA LYS A 931 39.13 -3.02 -11.76
C LYS A 931 37.90 -3.48 -12.56
N ARG A 932 38.10 -3.96 -13.80
CA ARG A 932 37.03 -4.32 -14.74
C ARG A 932 36.06 -3.18 -15.02
N TYR A 933 36.51 -1.93 -14.85
CA TYR A 933 35.77 -0.75 -15.25
C TYR A 933 35.91 -0.55 -16.75
N ARG A 934 34.78 -0.30 -17.41
CA ARG A 934 34.67 -0.21 -18.87
C ARG A 934 34.59 1.23 -19.37
N GLY A 935 35.06 2.18 -18.57
CA GLY A 935 35.06 3.60 -18.91
C GLY A 935 35.89 4.42 -17.95
N PHE A 936 36.12 5.68 -18.30
CA PHE A 936 36.84 6.66 -17.48
C PHE A 936 36.22 8.06 -17.64
N TYR A 937 36.59 8.98 -16.75
CA TYR A 937 36.12 10.38 -16.79
C TYR A 937 36.44 11.03 -18.14
N VAL A 938 35.59 11.97 -18.56
CA VAL A 938 35.79 12.68 -19.83
C VAL A 938 37.14 13.39 -19.83
N LEU A 939 37.98 12.99 -20.79
CA LEU A 939 39.33 13.51 -20.99
C LEU A 939 39.33 14.59 -22.07
N HIS A 940 40.25 15.53 -21.93
CA HIS A 940 40.47 16.56 -22.95
C HIS A 940 40.74 15.93 -24.33
N GLY A 941 40.05 16.42 -25.36
CA GLY A 941 40.05 15.88 -26.72
C GLY A 941 39.01 14.78 -26.98
N TYR A 942 38.28 14.33 -25.96
CA TYR A 942 37.22 13.33 -26.06
C TYR A 942 35.88 13.80 -25.46
N GLU A 943 35.67 15.11 -25.36
CA GLU A 943 34.53 15.77 -24.70
C GLU A 943 33.19 15.24 -25.21
N LYS A 944 33.06 15.12 -26.53
CA LYS A 944 31.80 14.73 -27.21
C LYS A 944 31.43 13.26 -26.99
N LEU A 945 32.35 12.42 -26.50
CA LEU A 945 32.07 11.03 -26.14
C LEU A 945 31.49 10.90 -24.73
N GLY A 946 31.52 11.98 -23.94
CA GLY A 946 30.99 12.01 -22.59
C GLY A 946 29.48 11.88 -22.55
N VAL A 947 28.98 10.94 -21.76
CA VAL A 947 27.55 10.76 -21.51
C VAL A 947 27.28 10.57 -20.03
N SER A 948 26.14 11.09 -19.57
CA SER A 948 25.65 10.82 -18.21
C SER A 948 25.22 9.35 -18.08
N LEU A 949 25.70 8.67 -17.05
CA LEU A 949 25.27 7.30 -16.75
C LEU A 949 23.83 7.29 -16.23
N ASP A 950 22.91 6.73 -17.03
CA ASP A 950 21.63 6.22 -16.54
C ASP A 950 21.85 4.74 -16.16
N TRP A 951 21.38 4.35 -14.98
CA TRP A 951 21.81 3.16 -14.24
C TRP A 951 21.72 1.83 -15.00
N ASP A 952 22.86 1.16 -15.23
CA ASP A 952 22.93 -0.30 -15.46
C ASP A 952 24.30 -0.96 -15.16
N PHE A 953 25.20 -0.30 -14.41
CA PHE A 953 26.52 -0.86 -14.04
C PHE A 953 26.59 -1.25 -12.55
N SER A 954 26.21 -2.48 -12.25
CA SER A 954 26.12 -3.06 -10.89
C SER A 954 27.47 -3.41 -10.22
N ASN A 955 28.61 -2.92 -10.71
CA ASN A 955 29.94 -3.21 -10.13
C ASN A 955 30.65 -2.00 -9.48
N PHE A 956 29.95 -0.88 -9.31
CA PHE A 956 30.41 0.19 -8.42
C PHE A 956 29.78 -0.02 -7.03
N GLU A 957 30.31 -0.96 -6.25
CA GLU A 957 30.09 -0.97 -4.80
C GLU A 957 30.88 0.17 -4.17
N ASP A 958 30.31 1.36 -4.23
CA ASP A 958 30.40 2.36 -3.16
C ASP A 958 29.18 3.28 -3.37
N GLY A 959 28.17 3.10 -2.53
CA GLY A 959 27.07 4.04 -2.47
C GLY A 959 27.63 5.41 -2.15
N LEU A 960 27.16 6.45 -2.85
CA LEU A 960 27.44 7.91 -2.70
C LEU A 960 27.86 8.58 -4.03
N LEU A 961 27.13 8.42 -5.15
CA LEU A 961 27.50 9.12 -6.39
C LEU A 961 26.32 9.44 -7.31
N HIS A 962 25.75 10.64 -7.24
CA HIS A 962 24.97 11.17 -8.38
C HIS A 962 24.92 12.71 -8.41
N ARG A 963 26.02 13.30 -8.89
CA ARG A 963 25.84 14.18 -10.05
C ARG A 963 25.76 13.27 -11.29
N ARG A 964 25.19 13.74 -12.39
CA ARG A 964 25.42 13.13 -13.71
C ARG A 964 26.92 13.20 -13.98
N GLU A 965 27.68 12.23 -13.51
CA GLU A 965 29.08 12.09 -13.86
C GLU A 965 29.11 11.67 -15.32
N TYR A 966 29.77 12.47 -16.14
CA TYR A 966 29.95 12.15 -17.54
C TYR A 966 31.15 11.23 -17.63
N PHE A 967 30.94 10.10 -18.28
CA PHE A 967 31.98 9.12 -18.54
C PHE A 967 32.05 8.83 -20.02
N ILE A 968 33.23 8.42 -20.47
CA ILE A 968 33.40 7.79 -21.76
C ILE A 968 33.26 6.29 -21.53
N ASN A 969 32.16 5.71 -22.00
CA ASN A 969 31.98 4.26 -22.01
C ASN A 969 32.78 3.67 -23.18
N LEU A 970 33.75 2.80 -22.90
CA LEU A 970 34.54 2.13 -23.91
C LEU A 970 33.75 0.94 -24.47
N PRO A 971 33.48 0.89 -25.78
CA PRO A 971 32.71 -0.19 -26.40
C PRO A 971 33.57 -1.45 -26.61
N ILE A 972 34.16 -1.99 -25.55
CA ILE A 972 35.11 -3.11 -25.60
C ILE A 972 34.58 -4.36 -24.92
N GLU A 973 33.28 -4.42 -24.59
CA GLU A 973 32.69 -5.50 -23.77
C GLU A 973 32.99 -6.90 -24.31
N GLU A 974 32.83 -7.09 -25.62
CA GLU A 974 33.03 -8.38 -26.30
C GLU A 974 34.49 -8.85 -26.29
N VAL A 975 35.46 -7.94 -26.12
CA VAL A 975 36.90 -8.24 -26.19
C VAL A 975 37.65 -7.98 -24.89
N ALA A 976 37.01 -7.37 -23.89
CA ALA A 976 37.64 -6.95 -22.65
C ALA A 976 38.27 -8.11 -21.88
N GLN A 977 37.62 -9.29 -21.87
CA GLN A 977 38.17 -10.48 -21.22
C GLN A 977 39.45 -10.97 -21.89
N GLU A 978 39.52 -10.96 -23.23
CA GLU A 978 40.72 -11.33 -23.98
C GLU A 978 41.86 -10.34 -23.72
N LEU A 979 41.57 -9.03 -23.76
CA LEU A 979 42.57 -7.99 -23.47
C LEU A 979 43.12 -8.11 -22.04
N ILE A 980 42.25 -8.34 -21.05
CA ILE A 980 42.65 -8.52 -19.64
C ILE A 980 43.49 -9.79 -19.48
N ALA A 981 43.11 -10.90 -20.13
CA ALA A 981 43.87 -12.15 -20.08
C ALA A 981 45.27 -11.98 -20.66
N ASP A 982 45.41 -11.38 -21.85
CA ASP A 982 46.70 -11.11 -22.48
C ASP A 982 47.59 -10.19 -21.60
N LEU A 983 47.01 -9.18 -20.96
CA LEU A 983 47.71 -8.30 -20.03
C LEU A 983 48.18 -9.02 -18.75
N HIS A 984 47.38 -9.95 -18.20
CA HIS A 984 47.77 -10.73 -17.02
C HIS A 984 48.86 -11.76 -17.31
N GLU A 985 48.79 -12.41 -18.48
CA GLU A 985 49.72 -13.47 -18.87
C GLU A 985 51.05 -12.89 -19.38
N ASN A 986 50.99 -11.91 -20.28
CA ASN A 986 52.14 -11.44 -21.04
C ASN A 986 52.60 -10.02 -20.66
N GLY A 987 51.76 -9.23 -19.97
CA GLY A 987 52.03 -7.83 -19.66
C GLY A 987 51.78 -6.84 -20.81
N TYR A 988 51.44 -7.34 -21.98
CA TYR A 988 51.11 -6.54 -23.16
C TYR A 988 50.24 -7.39 -24.09
N VAL A 989 49.59 -6.74 -25.06
CA VAL A 989 48.69 -7.39 -26.01
C VAL A 989 49.37 -7.43 -27.37
N ALA A 990 49.95 -8.58 -27.72
CA ALA A 990 50.65 -8.73 -29.00
C ALA A 990 49.70 -8.48 -30.19
N ASN A 991 50.12 -7.59 -31.12
CA ASN A 991 49.34 -7.18 -32.29
C ASN A 991 47.92 -6.69 -31.96
N ALA A 992 47.76 -5.93 -30.86
CA ALA A 992 46.45 -5.52 -30.35
C ALA A 992 45.56 -4.85 -31.41
N GLU A 993 46.11 -3.92 -32.19
CA GLU A 993 45.37 -3.20 -33.23
C GLU A 993 44.85 -4.13 -34.32
N LEU A 994 45.73 -4.96 -34.90
CA LEU A 994 45.39 -5.97 -35.92
C LEU A 994 44.36 -6.99 -35.42
N ARG A 995 44.42 -7.36 -34.14
CA ARG A 995 43.54 -8.38 -33.56
C ARG A 995 42.17 -7.83 -33.17
N PHE A 996 42.10 -6.62 -32.65
CA PHE A 996 40.90 -6.15 -31.94
C PHE A 996 40.25 -4.92 -32.56
N PHE A 997 40.96 -4.06 -33.30
CA PHE A 997 40.40 -2.78 -33.76
C PHE A 997 39.17 -2.97 -34.68
N ASP A 998 39.30 -3.77 -35.74
CA ASP A 998 38.19 -4.05 -36.66
C ASP A 998 37.04 -4.86 -36.01
N ARG A 999 37.37 -5.69 -35.01
CA ARG A 999 36.36 -6.44 -34.23
C ARG A 999 35.53 -5.49 -33.38
N ILE A 1000 36.18 -4.58 -32.66
CA ILE A 1000 35.50 -3.59 -31.82
C ILE A 1000 34.64 -2.68 -32.70
N LYS A 1001 35.16 -2.17 -33.82
CA LYS A 1001 34.42 -1.28 -34.73
C LYS A 1001 33.15 -1.92 -35.31
N LYS A 1002 33.11 -3.25 -35.46
CA LYS A 1002 31.96 -4.01 -35.97
C LYS A 1002 31.06 -4.60 -34.87
N SER A 1003 31.40 -4.39 -33.60
CA SER A 1003 30.65 -4.94 -32.46
C SER A 1003 29.33 -4.22 -32.24
N ASP A 1004 28.35 -4.95 -31.68
CA ASP A 1004 27.07 -4.36 -31.29
C ASP A 1004 27.26 -3.32 -30.18
N ALA A 1005 28.24 -3.56 -29.28
CA ALA A 1005 28.62 -2.62 -28.22
C ALA A 1005 29.09 -1.27 -28.76
N PHE A 1006 29.82 -1.24 -29.88
CA PHE A 1006 30.28 -0.01 -30.53
C PHE A 1006 29.14 0.76 -31.19
N LEU A 1007 28.27 0.07 -31.93
CA LEU A 1007 27.09 0.69 -32.54
C LEU A 1007 26.15 1.28 -31.47
N HIS A 1008 25.90 0.51 -30.41
CA HIS A 1008 25.08 0.96 -29.29
C HIS A 1008 25.69 2.18 -28.58
N ALA A 1009 27.01 2.17 -28.32
CA ALA A 1009 27.69 3.30 -27.69
C ALA A 1009 27.58 4.58 -28.55
N VAL A 1010 27.80 4.46 -29.87
CA VAL A 1010 27.67 5.60 -30.81
C VAL A 1010 26.25 6.14 -30.80
N ASP A 1011 25.23 5.28 -30.94
CA ASP A 1011 23.84 5.72 -31.00
C ASP A 1011 23.39 6.32 -29.65
N TYR A 1012 23.83 5.75 -28.52
CA TYR A 1012 23.59 6.28 -27.19
C TYR A 1012 24.19 7.69 -27.02
N VAL A 1013 25.45 7.89 -27.40
CA VAL A 1013 26.11 9.21 -27.37
C VAL A 1013 25.40 10.20 -28.29
N CYS A 1014 25.03 9.81 -29.51
CA CYS A 1014 24.30 10.67 -30.46
C CYS A 1014 22.91 11.07 -29.95
N SER A 1015 22.24 10.21 -29.19
CA SER A 1015 20.92 10.53 -28.62
C SER A 1015 20.98 11.56 -27.49
N ARG A 1016 22.14 11.70 -26.83
CA ARG A 1016 22.34 12.56 -25.66
C ARG A 1016 23.17 13.80 -25.94
N ASN A 1017 24.06 13.75 -26.93
CA ASN A 1017 24.87 14.88 -27.39
C ASN A 1017 24.38 15.39 -28.76
N ARG A 1018 24.39 16.71 -28.96
CA ARG A 1018 23.99 17.36 -30.23
C ARG A 1018 25.03 17.22 -31.36
N ALA A 1019 25.89 16.20 -31.31
CA ALA A 1019 26.99 16.00 -32.24
C ALA A 1019 26.59 15.09 -33.41
N HIS A 1020 27.26 15.24 -34.56
CA HIS A 1020 27.03 14.39 -35.73
C HIS A 1020 27.63 12.99 -35.51
N ARG A 1021 26.91 11.95 -35.94
CA ARG A 1021 27.31 10.55 -35.77
C ARG A 1021 28.72 10.24 -36.32
N GLU A 1022 29.08 10.84 -37.44
CA GLU A 1022 30.40 10.68 -38.07
C GLU A 1022 31.54 11.14 -37.16
N GLU A 1023 31.35 12.26 -36.46
CA GLU A 1023 32.32 12.82 -35.52
C GLU A 1023 32.48 11.93 -34.27
N ILE A 1024 31.38 11.39 -33.75
CA ILE A 1024 31.41 10.46 -32.60
C ILE A 1024 32.13 9.17 -32.96
N VAL A 1025 31.89 8.63 -34.17
CA VAL A 1025 32.58 7.43 -34.66
C VAL A 1025 34.09 7.69 -34.77
N GLU A 1026 34.49 8.80 -35.38
CA GLU A 1026 35.91 9.14 -35.54
C GLU A 1026 36.61 9.29 -34.18
N MET A 1027 35.99 9.96 -33.22
CA MET A 1027 36.57 10.14 -31.88
C MET A 1027 36.69 8.81 -31.12
N TYR A 1028 35.70 7.92 -31.22
CA TYR A 1028 35.79 6.58 -30.63
C TYR A 1028 36.92 5.77 -31.28
N GLU A 1029 37.03 5.80 -32.62
CA GLU A 1029 38.09 5.09 -33.34
C GLU A 1029 39.48 5.58 -32.91
N GLN A 1030 39.70 6.89 -32.86
CA GLN A 1030 40.96 7.47 -32.40
C GLN A 1030 41.29 7.07 -30.96
N LEU A 1031 40.30 7.08 -30.06
CA LEU A 1031 40.51 6.70 -28.66
C LEU A 1031 40.89 5.21 -28.52
N ILE A 1032 40.17 4.33 -29.23
CA ILE A 1032 40.39 2.89 -29.18
C ILE A 1032 41.76 2.55 -29.78
N GLN A 1033 42.13 3.14 -30.92
CA GLN A 1033 43.47 2.97 -31.49
C GLN A 1033 44.54 3.39 -30.51
N LYS A 1034 44.40 4.58 -29.89
CA LYS A 1034 45.34 5.08 -28.89
C LYS A 1034 45.51 4.10 -27.72
N ILE A 1035 44.42 3.50 -27.24
CA ILE A 1035 44.45 2.49 -26.18
C ILE A 1035 45.13 1.21 -26.67
N LEU A 1036 44.74 0.66 -27.82
CA LEU A 1036 45.29 -0.59 -28.33
C LEU A 1036 46.79 -0.50 -28.64
N VAL A 1037 47.25 0.60 -29.22
CA VAL A 1037 48.68 0.86 -29.45
C VAL A 1037 49.45 0.87 -28.13
N LEU A 1038 48.90 1.53 -27.12
CA LEU A 1038 49.49 1.59 -25.78
C LEU A 1038 49.54 0.21 -25.10
N LEU A 1039 48.52 -0.63 -25.28
CA LEU A 1039 48.52 -1.99 -24.75
C LEU A 1039 49.45 -2.94 -25.53
N ALA A 1040 49.79 -2.64 -26.78
CA ALA A 1040 50.65 -3.47 -27.62
C ALA A 1040 52.15 -3.31 -27.34
N ASP A 1041 52.57 -2.25 -26.66
CA ASP A 1041 53.98 -1.94 -26.45
C ASP A 1041 54.63 -2.87 -25.40
N SER A 1042 55.44 -3.81 -25.89
CA SER A 1042 56.17 -4.79 -25.09
C SER A 1042 57.24 -4.19 -24.17
N ASN A 1043 57.66 -2.94 -24.39
CA ASN A 1043 58.64 -2.26 -23.54
C ASN A 1043 58.15 -2.06 -22.10
N TYR A 1044 56.83 -2.08 -21.90
CA TYR A 1044 56.19 -1.85 -20.59
C TYR A 1044 55.69 -3.13 -19.91
N LYS A 1045 55.99 -4.32 -20.47
CA LYS A 1045 55.44 -5.60 -20.02
C LYS A 1045 55.60 -5.85 -18.51
N GLU A 1046 56.77 -5.57 -17.95
CA GLU A 1046 57.06 -5.85 -16.53
C GLU A 1046 56.27 -4.93 -15.59
N GLU A 1047 56.10 -3.67 -15.99
CA GLU A 1047 55.32 -2.67 -15.24
C GLU A 1047 53.83 -2.94 -15.33
N ASN A 1048 53.34 -3.25 -16.53
CA ASN A 1048 51.94 -3.59 -16.75
C ASN A 1048 51.54 -4.83 -15.94
N VAL A 1049 52.38 -5.89 -15.91
CA VAL A 1049 52.15 -7.05 -15.03
C VAL A 1049 52.09 -6.65 -13.56
N ARG A 1050 52.97 -5.75 -13.10
CA ARG A 1050 52.95 -5.26 -11.71
C ARG A 1050 51.67 -4.48 -11.41
N ILE A 1051 51.24 -3.58 -12.30
CA ILE A 1051 50.00 -2.80 -12.16
C ILE A 1051 48.78 -3.74 -12.11
N MET A 1052 48.73 -4.74 -13.00
CA MET A 1052 47.63 -5.72 -13.10
C MET A 1052 47.61 -6.73 -11.94
N LYS A 1053 48.76 -7.04 -11.30
CA LYS A 1053 48.87 -8.00 -10.19
C LYS A 1053 48.82 -7.39 -8.78
N GLN A 1054 48.82 -6.06 -8.64
CA GLN A 1054 48.62 -5.40 -7.35
C GLN A 1054 47.26 -5.84 -6.75
N ILE A 1055 47.32 -6.72 -5.74
CA ILE A 1055 46.21 -7.08 -4.86
C ILE A 1055 46.02 -5.92 -3.90
N ASP A 1056 44.78 -5.64 -3.48
CA ASP A 1056 44.44 -4.69 -2.42
C ASP A 1056 45.04 -5.15 -1.06
N SER A 1057 46.37 -5.11 -0.92
CA SER A 1057 47.09 -5.34 0.32
C SER A 1057 47.42 -4.00 0.97
N ASP A 1058 47.18 -3.89 2.28
CA ASP A 1058 47.40 -2.73 3.17
C ASP A 1058 48.84 -2.15 3.20
N ASP A 1059 49.75 -2.58 2.32
CA ASP A 1059 51.11 -2.03 2.20
C ASP A 1059 51.08 -0.79 1.27
N SER A 1060 50.44 0.28 1.74
CA SER A 1060 50.19 1.54 1.01
C SER A 1060 51.45 2.33 0.62
N ASP A 1061 52.62 1.97 1.14
CA ASP A 1061 53.87 2.69 0.90
C ASP A 1061 54.64 2.23 -0.36
N LYS A 1062 54.13 1.23 -1.12
CA LYS A 1062 54.87 0.62 -2.26
C LYS A 1062 54.09 0.54 -3.57
N VAL A 1063 53.27 1.55 -3.88
CA VAL A 1063 52.48 1.61 -5.12
C VAL A 1063 53.02 2.68 -6.07
N LEU A 1064 53.15 2.32 -7.35
CA LEU A 1064 53.69 3.15 -8.44
C LEU A 1064 52.79 4.36 -8.84
N ILE A 1065 51.47 4.24 -8.64
CA ILE A 1065 50.37 5.24 -8.63
C ILE A 1065 49.06 4.41 -8.60
N ASN A 1066 48.14 4.64 -7.66
CA ASN A 1066 46.82 4.00 -7.63
C ASN A 1066 45.83 4.79 -8.49
N TYR A 1067 44.92 4.13 -9.20
CA TYR A 1067 43.80 4.82 -9.86
C TYR A 1067 42.91 5.58 -8.89
N ASN A 1068 42.84 5.14 -7.63
CA ASN A 1068 42.18 5.93 -6.59
C ASN A 1068 42.89 7.28 -6.34
N ASP A 1069 44.20 7.38 -6.60
CA ASP A 1069 44.93 8.66 -6.52
C ASP A 1069 44.64 9.57 -7.73
N LEU A 1070 44.04 9.01 -8.79
CA LEU A 1070 43.48 9.73 -9.93
C LEU A 1070 41.94 9.87 -9.81
N LYS A 1071 41.32 9.22 -8.81
CA LYS A 1071 39.88 9.33 -8.46
C LYS A 1071 39.58 10.59 -7.64
N TYR A 1072 40.49 11.56 -7.52
CA TYR A 1072 40.07 12.94 -7.16
C TYR A 1072 39.25 13.49 -8.32
N SER A 1073 38.08 12.90 -8.54
CA SER A 1073 37.15 13.18 -9.60
C SER A 1073 36.99 14.69 -9.66
N PRO A 1074 36.86 15.27 -10.86
CA PRO A 1074 36.58 16.69 -10.94
C PRO A 1074 35.18 17.03 -10.36
N TYR A 1075 34.46 15.99 -9.96
CA TYR A 1075 33.22 15.98 -9.21
C TYR A 1075 33.36 15.45 -7.78
N MET A 1076 34.53 15.34 -7.14
CA MET A 1076 34.65 14.82 -5.76
C MET A 1076 35.10 15.87 -4.74
N SER A 1077 34.15 16.28 -3.91
CA SER A 1077 34.31 16.25 -2.46
C SER A 1077 33.98 14.83 -1.95
N VAL A 1078 34.98 14.00 -1.61
CA VAL A 1078 34.86 12.70 -0.87
C VAL A 1078 34.41 12.89 0.58
#